data_AF-A0A961D7U1-F1
#
_entry.id   AF-A0A961D7U1-F1
#
_cell.length_a   1.000
_cell.length_b   1.000
_cell.length_c   1.000
_cell.angle_alpha   90.00
_cell.angle_beta   90.00
_cell.angle_gamma   90.00
#
_symmetry.space_group_name_H-M   'P 1'
#
loop_
_entity.id
_entity.type
_entity.pdbx_description
1 polymer ?
#
loop_
_entity_poly.entity_id
_entity_poly.type
_entity_poly.pdbx_seq_one_letter_code
_entity_poly.pdbx_strand_id
1 'polypeptide(L)'
;MKWFSSFRAKLIFTVFPVVAGITIATLVLAEWKFTESYRKLFEEQFEAQIGAFTVAKEKRTKAYSAILKKFAEQPDVLEAVAKQDFAAAGQILRPLLEDLADERQQSQLSVGATRMGNSALRMQPGIGQRALIKDGKDKDKDRPDAARPGIRLPPSQMPYISVIDPKGNFLSAPKKGPGGRDILLSPSKANSVSAEFRRKSGQLQWLGDRKLEDILKEQEIGYLRVDFGEESRNEQVREVFITPLRDPKSGKFLGAFLFGLPLQVLAERALYEQTKHSDLGEIMSGIWVEEALVSTTIPEEERDIVAAHIAESIHHSHKTQRGMTVMIHGERHQIYYRVLNPGSPFPLAAQVNLYPLAAMDRELAELRRDVGGLGLVALLIALVAVLYISHGLSGPISEIVSGTHQIEQGNFDVRVPVHRQDELGRLAASFNEMANGLALQEKYRSVLNAVADRTVAQQLIEQSSSLGGEIRHVTMLFCDIRGFTAITENMEPAEVIDLLNEHMTALTDVAYQHGGIVDKFVGDLIMVLFGAPVSTGEDAARAVQCALSMLRVRRELNQVSKHSMEVGIGLATGSVVAGCMGSDQRLSYTVLGHRVNLASRLCSVAQAGEIVMDEETYNDAKSFVQAQPMPPMQLKGISEAVYPWRVLSA
;
A
#
# COMPACT_ATOMS: atom_id res chain seq x y z
N MET A 1 -6.62 3.05 -29.43
CA MET A 1 -7.42 3.11 -28.17
C MET A 1 -8.17 1.83 -27.79
N LYS A 2 -8.02 0.67 -28.47
CA LYS A 2 -8.69 -0.59 -28.07
C LYS A 2 -8.10 -1.29 -26.83
N TRP A 3 -6.92 -0.89 -26.36
CA TRP A 3 -6.29 -1.53 -25.19
C TRP A 3 -7.03 -1.24 -23.87
N PHE A 4 -7.63 -0.05 -23.75
CA PHE A 4 -8.38 0.41 -22.57
C PHE A 4 -9.75 -0.25 -22.38
N SER A 5 -10.28 -0.98 -23.37
CA SER A 5 -11.60 -1.61 -23.24
C SER A 5 -11.54 -3.00 -22.59
N SER A 6 -10.35 -3.59 -22.42
CA SER A 6 -10.23 -4.87 -21.74
C SER A 6 -10.48 -4.71 -20.24
N PHE A 7 -11.23 -5.65 -19.65
CA PHE A 7 -11.40 -5.75 -18.20
C PHE A 7 -10.06 -5.72 -17.45
N ARG A 8 -9.03 -6.35 -18.05
CA ARG A 8 -7.64 -6.33 -17.57
C ARG A 8 -7.07 -4.93 -17.42
N ALA A 9 -7.16 -4.11 -18.46
CA ALA A 9 -6.64 -2.75 -18.42
C ALA A 9 -7.37 -1.93 -17.35
N LYS A 10 -8.70 -2.04 -17.27
CA LYS A 10 -9.49 -1.34 -16.25
C LYS A 10 -9.08 -1.71 -14.83
N LEU A 11 -8.87 -3.00 -14.54
CA LEU A 11 -8.45 -3.46 -13.21
C LEU A 11 -7.05 -2.96 -12.83
N ILE A 12 -6.09 -3.00 -13.77
CA ILE A 12 -4.72 -2.51 -13.51
C ILE A 12 -4.74 -0.99 -13.26
N PHE A 13 -5.45 -0.23 -14.10
CA PHE A 13 -5.52 1.23 -13.99
C PHE A 13 -6.31 1.72 -12.77
N THR A 14 -7.19 0.93 -12.17
CA THR A 14 -7.89 1.32 -10.94
C THR A 14 -7.11 0.92 -9.68
N VAL A 15 -6.53 -0.26 -9.64
CA VAL A 15 -5.90 -0.80 -8.42
C VAL A 15 -4.47 -0.28 -8.24
N PHE A 16 -3.66 -0.28 -9.31
CA PHE A 16 -2.25 0.06 -9.19
C PHE A 16 -1.99 1.50 -8.71
N PRO A 17 -2.70 2.54 -9.21
CA PRO A 17 -2.50 3.90 -8.72
C PRO A 17 -2.88 4.09 -7.25
N VAL A 18 -3.88 3.37 -6.75
CA VAL A 18 -4.28 3.42 -5.33
C VAL A 18 -3.18 2.83 -4.46
N VAL A 19 -2.67 1.64 -4.82
CA VAL A 19 -1.56 1.01 -4.09
C VAL A 19 -0.32 1.89 -4.15
N ALA A 20 0.03 2.39 -5.34
CA ALA A 20 1.17 3.28 -5.52
C ALA A 20 1.03 4.57 -4.69
N GLY A 21 -0.15 5.18 -4.69
CA GLY A 21 -0.45 6.38 -3.90
C GLY A 21 -0.28 6.15 -2.39
N ILE A 22 -0.81 5.03 -1.87
CA ILE A 22 -0.66 4.66 -0.45
C ILE A 22 0.81 4.40 -0.10
N THR A 23 1.54 3.66 -0.95
CA THR A 23 2.97 3.38 -0.74
C THR A 23 3.79 4.66 -0.75
N ILE A 24 3.55 5.58 -1.69
CA ILE A 24 4.24 6.86 -1.75
C ILE A 24 3.91 7.72 -0.52
N ALA A 25 2.63 7.83 -0.13
CA ALA A 25 2.22 8.61 1.03
C ALA A 25 2.82 8.07 2.33
N THR A 26 2.88 6.74 2.50
CA THR A 26 3.50 6.10 3.68
C THR A 26 5.01 6.31 3.70
N LEU A 27 5.70 6.22 2.56
CA LEU A 27 7.12 6.54 2.43
C LEU A 27 7.40 8.00 2.83
N VAL A 28 6.62 8.95 2.32
CA VAL A 28 6.77 10.38 2.63
C VAL A 28 6.52 10.66 4.12
N LEU A 29 5.49 10.06 4.71
CA LEU A 29 5.20 10.21 6.14
C LEU A 29 6.28 9.58 7.02
N ALA A 30 6.79 8.40 6.62
CA ALA A 30 7.89 7.73 7.32
C ALA A 30 9.16 8.58 7.25
N GLU A 31 9.51 9.09 6.08
CA GLU A 31 10.67 9.97 5.88
C GLU A 31 10.56 11.24 6.72
N TRP A 32 9.40 11.91 6.69
CA TRP A 32 9.17 13.12 7.48
C TRP A 32 9.31 12.86 8.98
N LYS A 33 8.62 11.83 9.49
CA LYS A 33 8.67 11.47 10.92
C LYS A 33 10.07 11.03 11.35
N PHE A 34 10.77 10.27 10.49
CA PHE A 34 12.11 9.80 10.77
C PHE A 34 13.09 10.98 10.83
N THR A 35 13.07 11.87 9.83
CA THR A 35 13.95 13.05 9.79
C THR A 35 13.76 13.93 11.02
N GLU A 36 12.50 14.18 11.42
CA GLU A 36 12.18 15.01 12.57
C GLU A 36 12.58 14.35 13.90
N SER A 37 12.31 13.05 14.05
CA SER A 37 12.66 12.30 15.27
C SER A 37 14.18 12.17 15.42
N TYR A 38 14.88 11.89 14.32
CA TYR A 38 16.33 11.74 14.28
C TYR A 38 17.02 13.06 14.62
N ARG A 39 16.59 14.18 13.98
CA ARG A 39 17.07 15.52 14.30
C ARG A 39 16.89 15.86 15.79
N LYS A 40 15.71 15.58 16.35
CA LYS A 40 15.41 15.89 17.74
C LYS A 40 16.25 15.06 18.72
N LEU A 41 16.38 13.75 18.47
CA LEU A 41 17.22 12.87 19.28
C LEU A 41 18.68 13.34 19.28
N PHE A 42 19.17 13.73 18.10
CA PHE A 42 20.51 14.26 17.91
C PHE A 42 20.71 15.56 18.69
N GLU A 43 19.81 16.53 18.54
CA GLU A 43 19.82 17.79 19.29
C GLU A 43 19.79 17.57 20.81
N GLU A 44 18.94 16.66 21.31
CA GLU A 44 18.83 16.35 22.73
C GLU A 44 20.12 15.71 23.30
N GLN A 45 20.71 14.75 22.58
CA GLN A 45 21.98 14.13 22.98
C GLN A 45 23.12 15.15 22.98
N PHE A 46 23.15 16.03 21.99
CA PHE A 46 24.11 17.12 21.87
C PHE A 46 24.02 18.09 23.06
N GLU A 47 22.82 18.58 23.38
CA GLU A 47 22.57 19.45 24.53
C GLU A 47 22.98 18.78 25.85
N ALA A 48 22.75 17.48 26.00
CA ALA A 48 23.13 16.75 27.21
C ALA A 48 24.67 16.69 27.39
N GLN A 49 25.43 16.43 26.33
CA GLN A 49 26.90 16.38 26.39
C GLN A 49 27.50 17.75 26.73
N ILE A 50 27.02 18.81 26.07
CA ILE A 50 27.49 20.19 26.31
C ILE A 50 27.06 20.68 27.69
N GLY A 51 25.82 20.39 28.10
CA GLY A 51 25.30 20.75 29.41
C GLY A 51 26.14 20.16 30.55
N ALA A 52 26.46 18.86 30.46
CA ALA A 52 27.27 18.18 31.46
C ALA A 52 28.68 18.79 31.61
N PHE A 53 29.31 19.13 30.49
CA PHE A 53 30.62 19.78 30.48
C PHE A 53 30.57 21.15 31.17
N THR A 54 29.54 21.93 30.85
CA THR A 54 29.41 23.29 31.35
C THR A 54 29.12 23.32 32.85
N VAL A 55 28.26 22.43 33.36
CA VAL A 55 27.98 22.30 34.79
C VAL A 55 29.25 21.91 35.57
N ALA A 56 30.07 21.01 35.03
CA ALA A 56 31.34 20.63 35.65
C ALA A 56 32.31 21.82 35.74
N LYS A 57 32.39 22.65 34.68
CA LYS A 57 33.18 23.88 34.67
C LYS A 57 32.69 24.88 35.72
N GLU A 58 31.40 25.16 35.77
CA GLU A 58 30.80 26.09 36.74
C GLU A 58 31.04 25.66 38.19
N LYS A 59 30.86 24.36 38.50
CA LYS A 59 31.12 23.81 39.85
C LYS A 59 32.57 24.06 40.28
N ARG A 60 33.51 23.87 39.36
CA ARG A 60 34.94 24.09 39.59
C ARG A 60 35.25 25.58 39.81
N THR A 61 34.72 26.45 38.95
CA THR A 61 34.90 27.90 39.07
C THR A 61 34.36 28.44 40.41
N LYS A 62 33.21 27.92 40.88
CA LYS A 62 32.66 28.25 42.22
C LYS A 62 33.58 27.81 43.37
N ALA A 63 34.21 26.63 43.27
CA ALA A 63 35.13 26.15 44.29
C ALA A 63 36.37 27.05 44.41
N TYR A 64 36.97 27.45 43.28
CA TYR A 64 38.10 28.39 43.27
C TYR A 64 37.69 29.77 43.80
N SER A 65 36.54 30.28 43.37
CA SER A 65 35.98 31.55 43.86
C SER A 65 35.94 31.59 45.39
N ALA A 66 35.46 30.53 46.03
CA ALA A 66 35.38 30.42 47.49
C ALA A 66 36.76 30.42 48.18
N ILE A 67 37.76 29.76 47.59
CA ILE A 67 39.13 29.73 48.13
C ILE A 67 39.78 31.11 48.02
N LEU A 68 39.65 31.77 46.88
CA LEU A 68 40.20 33.10 46.64
C LEU A 68 39.59 34.16 47.56
N LYS A 69 38.28 34.06 47.87
CA LYS A 69 37.63 34.91 48.88
C LYS A 69 38.25 34.70 50.27
N LYS A 70 38.59 33.47 50.66
CA LYS A 70 39.29 33.21 51.93
C LYS A 70 40.70 33.82 51.96
N PHE A 71 41.42 33.80 50.83
CA PHE A 71 42.73 34.47 50.75
C PHE A 71 42.62 35.99 50.87
N ALA A 72 41.54 36.59 50.34
CA ALA A 72 41.25 38.01 50.50
C ALA A 72 41.01 38.43 51.96
N GLU A 73 40.53 37.51 52.80
CA GLU A 73 40.17 37.76 54.20
C GLU A 73 41.33 37.48 55.18
N GLN A 74 42.50 37.07 54.70
CA GLN A 74 43.64 36.79 55.58
C GLN A 74 44.12 38.07 56.29
N PRO A 75 44.27 38.06 57.63
CA PRO A 75 44.65 39.24 58.40
C PRO A 75 45.96 39.87 57.93
N ASP A 76 46.97 39.05 57.61
CA ASP A 76 48.30 39.52 57.19
C ASP A 76 48.26 40.24 55.84
N VAL A 77 47.42 39.76 54.91
CA VAL A 77 47.20 40.40 53.60
C VAL A 77 46.50 41.74 53.78
N LEU A 78 45.45 41.77 54.60
CA LEU A 78 44.67 42.99 54.86
C LEU A 78 45.49 44.04 55.61
N GLU A 79 46.34 43.64 56.55
CA GLU A 79 47.25 44.54 57.27
C GLU A 79 48.31 45.16 56.33
N ALA A 80 48.90 44.36 55.45
CA ALA A 80 49.86 44.84 54.45
C ALA A 80 49.23 45.87 53.49
N VAL A 81 48.03 45.57 52.96
CA VAL A 81 47.33 46.48 52.05
C VAL A 81 46.83 47.74 52.78
N ALA A 82 46.38 47.63 54.03
CA ALA A 82 45.98 48.80 54.83
C ALA A 82 47.14 49.77 55.08
N LYS A 83 48.39 49.26 55.20
CA LYS A 83 49.62 50.05 55.29
C LYS A 83 50.14 50.57 53.94
N GLN A 84 49.40 50.35 52.85
CA GLN A 84 49.81 50.62 51.46
C GLN A 84 51.08 49.85 51.01
N ASP A 85 51.43 48.76 51.71
CA ASP A 85 52.52 47.86 51.33
C ASP A 85 51.99 46.73 50.44
N PHE A 86 51.63 47.08 49.21
CA PHE A 86 51.10 46.15 48.21
C PHE A 86 52.14 45.11 47.77
N ALA A 87 53.44 45.40 47.94
CA ALA A 87 54.52 44.47 47.64
C ALA A 87 54.57 43.34 48.68
N ALA A 88 54.44 43.65 49.97
CA ALA A 88 54.33 42.65 51.04
C ALA A 88 53.05 41.80 50.89
N ALA A 89 51.91 42.42 50.57
CA ALA A 89 50.67 41.69 50.29
C ALA A 89 50.82 40.71 49.12
N GLY A 90 51.51 41.11 48.05
CA GLY A 90 51.83 40.25 46.91
C GLY A 90 52.77 39.10 47.28
N GLN A 91 53.74 39.30 48.19
CA GLN A 91 54.64 38.24 48.66
C GLN A 91 53.92 37.19 49.50
N ILE A 92 52.88 37.57 50.26
CA ILE A 92 52.05 36.66 51.05
C ILE A 92 51.10 35.86 50.15
N LEU A 93 50.41 36.54 49.23
CA LEU A 93 49.40 35.91 48.35
C LEU A 93 50.03 35.00 47.29
N ARG A 94 51.22 35.34 46.78
CA ARG A 94 51.84 34.62 45.67
C ARG A 94 52.03 33.12 45.91
N PRO A 95 52.65 32.64 47.01
CA PRO A 95 52.83 31.20 47.24
C PRO A 95 51.47 30.47 47.35
N LEU A 96 50.47 31.07 48.00
CA LEU A 96 49.13 30.48 48.13
C LEU A 96 48.41 30.33 46.78
N LEU A 97 48.58 31.31 45.90
CA LEU A 97 47.99 31.31 44.56
C LEU A 97 48.76 30.41 43.59
N GLU A 98 50.08 30.31 43.73
CA GLU A 98 50.91 29.35 42.99
C GLU A 98 50.56 27.91 43.38
N ASP A 99 50.43 27.60 44.68
CA ASP A 99 49.98 26.29 45.16
C ASP A 99 48.59 25.92 44.64
N LEU A 100 47.66 26.88 44.63
CA LEU A 100 46.31 26.69 44.10
C LEU A 100 46.31 26.42 42.58
N ALA A 101 47.21 27.06 41.84
CA ALA A 101 47.40 26.83 40.41
C ALA A 101 47.98 25.43 40.13
N ASP A 102 48.96 25.00 40.93
CA ASP A 102 49.58 23.68 40.84
C ASP A 102 48.59 22.56 41.18
N GLU A 103 47.77 22.73 42.22
CA GLU A 103 46.70 21.80 42.58
C GLU A 103 45.66 21.65 41.46
N ARG A 104 45.30 22.77 40.80
CA ARG A 104 44.42 22.76 39.63
C ARG A 104 45.01 21.94 38.48
N GLN A 105 46.32 21.99 38.27
CA GLN A 105 46.97 21.25 37.19
C GLN A 105 47.10 19.75 37.51
N GLN A 106 47.42 19.40 38.76
CA GLN A 106 47.58 18.00 39.20
C GLN A 106 46.26 17.24 39.29
N SER A 107 45.20 17.87 39.82
CA SER A 107 43.85 17.28 39.89
C SER A 107 43.26 16.93 38.52
N GLN A 108 43.87 17.40 37.43
CA GLN A 108 43.37 17.19 36.08
C GLN A 108 44.13 16.12 35.31
N LEU A 109 45.44 16.00 35.56
CA LEU A 109 46.24 14.88 35.04
C LEU A 109 45.70 13.54 35.56
N SER A 110 45.18 13.50 36.79
CA SER A 110 44.54 12.31 37.38
C SER A 110 43.13 12.02 36.80
N VAL A 111 42.34 13.04 36.46
CA VAL A 111 41.00 12.88 35.85
C VAL A 111 41.08 12.43 34.38
N GLY A 112 42.10 12.89 33.64
CA GLY A 112 42.36 12.44 32.26
C GLY A 112 42.71 10.95 32.16
N ALA A 113 43.53 10.45 33.09
CA ALA A 113 43.92 9.04 33.14
C ALA A 113 42.76 8.09 33.51
N THR A 114 41.86 8.55 34.40
CA THR A 114 40.75 7.71 34.90
C THR A 114 39.59 7.60 33.91
N ARG A 115 39.39 8.59 33.02
CA ARG A 115 38.33 8.56 31.98
C ARG A 115 38.72 7.83 30.70
N MET A 116 40.01 7.73 30.36
CA MET A 116 40.46 6.88 29.24
C MET A 116 40.29 5.39 29.52
N GLY A 117 40.33 4.94 30.78
CA GLY A 117 40.17 3.53 31.13
C GLY A 117 38.72 3.03 31.20
N ASN A 118 37.74 3.92 31.40
CA ASN A 118 36.35 3.54 31.72
C ASN A 118 35.33 3.79 30.59
N SER A 119 35.76 4.23 29.41
CA SER A 119 34.89 4.57 28.27
C SER A 119 34.73 3.45 27.23
N ALA A 120 35.16 2.22 27.53
CA ALA A 120 34.94 1.04 26.68
C ALA A 120 33.62 0.28 27.00
N LEU A 121 32.64 0.91 27.65
CA LEU A 121 31.40 0.23 28.04
C LEU A 121 30.15 0.85 27.38
N ARG A 122 29.53 0.00 26.55
CA ARG A 122 28.17 0.02 25.99
C ARG A 122 27.91 0.89 24.75
N MET A 123 28.26 0.34 23.59
CA MET A 123 27.32 0.18 22.48
C MET A 123 27.49 -1.21 21.85
N GLN A 124 26.44 -2.03 21.87
CA GLN A 124 26.31 -3.22 21.02
C GLN A 124 24.82 -3.49 20.78
N PRO A 125 24.42 -3.82 19.55
CA PRO A 125 23.33 -4.73 19.29
C PRO A 125 23.86 -6.10 18.82
N GLY A 126 23.52 -7.16 19.55
CA GLY A 126 23.23 -8.51 19.03
C GLY A 126 24.36 -9.45 18.57
N ILE A 127 24.40 -10.62 19.24
CA ILE A 127 24.83 -11.96 18.78
C ILE A 127 26.34 -12.32 18.94
N GLY A 128 26.63 -12.96 20.09
CA GLY A 128 27.36 -14.22 20.21
C GLY A 128 28.82 -14.30 19.72
N GLN A 129 29.78 -14.23 20.66
CA GLN A 129 30.93 -15.15 20.70
C GLN A 129 31.64 -15.15 22.06
N ARG A 130 31.89 -16.36 22.56
CA ARG A 130 32.77 -16.71 23.69
C ARG A 130 34.23 -16.60 23.22
N ALA A 131 35.12 -16.03 24.06
CA ALA A 131 36.30 -16.70 24.63
C ALA A 131 37.50 -15.77 24.90
N LEU A 132 38.17 -16.05 26.04
CA LEU A 132 39.56 -15.75 26.46
C LEU A 132 39.83 -14.30 26.89
N ILE A 133 40.32 -14.01 28.10
CA ILE A 133 41.71 -14.19 28.59
C ILE A 133 41.68 -14.11 30.14
N LYS A 134 41.91 -15.20 30.89
CA LYS A 134 43.12 -15.59 31.66
C LYS A 134 43.80 -14.53 32.55
N ASP A 135 43.83 -14.90 33.83
CA ASP A 135 44.54 -14.35 34.98
C ASP A 135 46.01 -13.95 34.76
N GLY A 136 46.43 -12.86 35.41
CA GLY A 136 47.82 -12.42 35.51
C GLY A 136 48.06 -11.52 36.72
N LYS A 137 48.56 -12.13 37.79
CA LYS A 137 48.82 -11.60 39.14
C LYS A 137 49.62 -10.30 39.25
N ASP A 138 49.12 -9.49 40.18
CA ASP A 138 49.74 -8.49 41.03
C ASP A 138 51.12 -8.88 41.61
N LYS A 139 52.09 -7.95 41.60
CA LYS A 139 53.28 -7.84 42.48
C LYS A 139 54.14 -6.62 42.08
N ASP A 140 54.05 -5.53 42.84
CA ASP A 140 55.21 -4.88 43.47
C ASP A 140 54.75 -3.67 44.30
N LYS A 141 54.70 -3.88 45.62
CA LYS A 141 54.76 -2.82 46.64
C LYS A 141 56.17 -2.86 47.20
N ASP A 142 56.92 -1.77 47.03
CA ASP A 142 57.85 -1.21 48.03
C ASP A 142 58.77 -0.17 47.36
N ARG A 143 58.52 1.12 47.61
CA ARG A 143 59.57 2.16 47.63
C ARG A 143 59.09 3.39 48.44
N PRO A 144 59.93 3.92 49.35
CA PRO A 144 59.55 5.00 50.27
C PRO A 144 59.78 6.40 49.67
N ASP A 145 59.13 7.37 50.33
CA ASP A 145 59.05 8.81 50.05
C ASP A 145 60.35 9.46 49.53
N ALA A 146 60.25 10.09 48.36
CA ALA A 146 61.21 11.06 47.85
C ALA A 146 60.52 12.41 47.64
N ALA A 147 61.17 13.47 48.13
CA ALA A 147 60.74 14.86 48.06
C ALA A 147 60.32 15.28 46.64
N ARG A 148 59.18 15.99 46.55
CA ARG A 148 58.59 16.51 45.31
C ARG A 148 59.58 17.46 44.62
N PRO A 149 60.07 17.16 43.40
CA PRO A 149 60.80 18.14 42.61
C PRO A 149 59.78 19.17 42.10
N GLY A 150 60.01 20.46 42.39
CA GLY A 150 59.20 21.54 41.86
C GLY A 150 59.24 21.56 40.33
N ILE A 151 58.15 21.14 39.69
CA ILE A 151 57.98 21.21 38.24
C ILE A 151 57.87 22.69 37.89
N ARG A 152 58.91 23.30 37.31
CA ARG A 152 58.78 24.66 36.75
C ARG A 152 57.84 24.59 35.55
N LEU A 153 56.67 25.19 35.72
CA LEU A 153 55.70 25.36 34.64
C LEU A 153 56.33 26.13 33.46
N PRO A 154 56.06 25.75 32.21
CA PRO A 154 56.42 26.58 31.06
C PRO A 154 55.73 27.95 31.18
N PRO A 155 56.32 29.04 30.65
CA PRO A 155 55.81 30.40 30.83
C PRO A 155 54.34 30.60 30.44
N SER A 156 53.85 29.84 29.43
CA SER A 156 52.45 29.85 28.99
C SER A 156 51.47 29.26 30.02
N GLN A 157 51.94 28.42 30.94
CA GLN A 157 51.12 27.74 31.95
C GLN A 157 51.18 28.39 33.33
N MET A 158 52.06 29.37 33.56
CA MET A 158 52.17 30.04 34.86
C MET A 158 50.90 30.87 35.18
N PRO A 159 50.41 30.86 36.44
CA PRO A 159 49.34 31.75 36.86
C PRO A 159 49.79 33.21 36.79
N TYR A 160 48.87 34.09 36.41
CA TYR A 160 49.04 35.53 36.49
C TYR A 160 48.59 36.00 37.87
N ILE A 161 49.48 36.60 38.64
CA ILE A 161 49.20 37.09 39.99
C ILE A 161 49.63 38.55 40.08
N SER A 162 48.70 39.44 40.41
CA SER A 162 49.01 40.85 40.66
C SER A 162 48.10 41.44 41.72
N VAL A 163 48.64 42.35 42.53
CA VAL A 163 47.86 43.20 43.43
C VAL A 163 47.65 44.56 42.77
N ILE A 164 46.46 45.13 42.93
CA ILE A 164 46.05 46.42 42.41
C ILE A 164 45.67 47.34 43.59
N ASP A 165 46.09 48.61 43.49
CA ASP A 165 45.67 49.66 44.41
C ASP A 165 44.18 50.08 44.25
N PRO A 166 43.63 50.92 45.14
CA PRO A 166 42.26 51.41 45.01
C PRO A 166 41.97 52.21 43.73
N LYS A 167 43.01 52.73 43.06
CA LYS A 167 42.92 53.55 41.85
C LYS A 167 42.97 52.70 40.57
N GLY A 168 43.18 51.39 40.69
CA GLY A 168 43.26 50.51 39.53
C GLY A 168 44.67 50.30 39.01
N ASN A 169 45.72 50.78 39.70
CA ASN A 169 47.10 50.63 39.24
C ASN A 169 47.69 49.27 39.62
N PHE A 170 48.32 48.58 38.66
CA PHE A 170 49.09 47.37 38.93
C PHE A 170 50.36 47.68 39.75
N LEU A 171 50.50 47.08 40.93
CA LEU A 171 51.62 47.34 41.85
C LEU A 171 52.40 46.07 42.20
N SER A 172 52.82 45.30 41.19
CA SER A 172 53.74 44.18 41.38
C SER A 172 54.80 44.12 40.27
N ALA A 173 56.08 44.20 40.67
CA ALA A 173 57.24 44.06 39.81
C ALA A 173 57.37 42.62 39.25
N PRO A 174 57.75 42.43 37.96
CA PRO A 174 57.99 41.10 37.42
C PRO A 174 59.22 40.45 38.07
N LYS A 175 59.16 39.12 38.34
CA LYS A 175 60.38 38.31 38.47
C LYS A 175 61.05 38.28 37.09
N LYS A 176 62.34 38.64 37.02
CA LYS A 176 63.18 38.40 35.84
C LYS A 176 63.18 36.90 35.50
N GLY A 177 62.94 36.56 34.24
CA GLY A 177 63.09 35.18 33.76
C GLY A 177 64.56 34.70 33.81
N PRO A 178 64.85 33.40 33.63
CA PRO A 178 66.22 32.93 33.52
C PRO A 178 66.89 33.61 32.32
N GLY A 179 67.98 34.35 32.56
CA GLY A 179 68.64 35.20 31.57
C GLY A 179 68.40 36.71 31.73
N GLY A 180 67.65 37.17 32.74
CA GLY A 180 67.59 38.59 33.12
C GLY A 180 66.75 39.49 32.22
N ARG A 181 65.97 38.94 31.27
CA ARG A 181 64.99 39.69 30.48
C ARG A 181 63.63 39.71 31.16
N ASP A 182 62.98 40.86 31.10
CA ASP A 182 61.58 41.04 31.46
C ASP A 182 60.70 40.13 30.59
N ILE A 183 59.67 39.51 31.17
CA ILE A 183 58.62 38.87 30.37
C ILE A 183 57.83 40.02 29.71
N LEU A 184 58.30 40.41 28.53
CA LEU A 184 57.73 41.47 27.72
C LEU A 184 56.64 40.87 26.80
N LEU A 185 55.37 41.13 27.10
CA LEU A 185 54.29 41.21 26.10
C LEU A 185 54.57 42.38 25.12
N SER A 186 55.50 42.29 24.17
CA SER A 186 55.61 43.32 23.11
C SER A 186 55.58 42.68 21.72
N PRO A 187 54.75 43.19 20.78
CA PRO A 187 54.56 42.60 19.47
C PRO A 187 55.53 43.18 18.44
N SER A 188 55.87 42.38 17.45
CA SER A 188 56.44 42.83 16.19
C SER A 188 55.30 43.09 15.19
N LYS A 189 55.38 44.29 14.59
CA LYS A 189 54.74 44.76 13.34
C LYS A 189 53.20 44.77 13.26
N ALA A 190 52.66 45.87 13.79
CA ALA A 190 51.67 46.77 13.17
C ALA A 190 50.69 46.17 12.14
N ASN A 191 49.49 45.83 12.59
CA ASN A 191 48.29 46.62 12.32
C ASN A 191 47.15 46.23 13.28
N SER A 192 46.39 47.25 13.69
CA SER A 192 45.09 47.21 14.38
C SER A 192 45.02 46.65 15.82
N VAL A 193 44.82 47.61 16.75
CA VAL A 193 44.11 47.53 18.04
C VAL A 193 44.83 46.96 19.28
N SER A 194 45.75 45.99 19.17
CA SER A 194 46.38 45.38 20.36
C SER A 194 47.63 46.10 20.94
N ALA A 195 48.05 47.22 20.33
CA ALA A 195 49.10 48.09 20.87
C ALA A 195 48.64 48.93 22.08
N GLU A 196 47.34 48.91 22.41
CA GLU A 196 46.79 49.72 23.49
C GLU A 196 47.19 49.23 24.88
N PHE A 197 47.35 47.92 25.13
CA PHE A 197 47.57 47.41 26.50
C PHE A 197 48.89 47.85 27.15
N ARG A 198 49.82 48.44 26.39
CA ARG A 198 51.17 48.72 26.89
C ARG A 198 51.70 50.13 26.79
N ARG A 199 50.97 51.09 26.22
CA ARG A 199 51.51 52.46 26.10
C ARG A 199 50.76 53.58 26.79
N LYS A 200 49.54 53.39 27.32
CA LYS A 200 48.87 54.43 28.11
C LYS A 200 47.89 53.89 29.14
N SER A 201 48.40 53.40 30.27
CA SER A 201 47.87 53.54 31.64
C SER A 201 48.32 52.35 32.48
N GLY A 202 48.66 52.58 33.75
CA GLY A 202 48.89 51.51 34.71
C GLY A 202 47.60 50.75 35.09
N GLN A 203 46.53 50.83 34.29
CA GLN A 203 45.14 50.53 34.68
C GLN A 203 44.47 49.51 33.74
N LEU A 204 43.46 48.79 34.24
CA LEU A 204 42.62 47.87 33.47
C LEU A 204 41.87 48.61 32.35
N GLN A 205 42.10 48.29 31.08
CA GLN A 205 41.57 49.08 29.94
C GLN A 205 40.04 49.00 29.78
N TRP A 206 39.44 47.85 30.05
CA TRP A 206 37.99 47.64 30.06
C TRP A 206 37.28 48.41 31.20
N LEU A 207 38.03 48.94 32.16
CA LEU A 207 37.48 49.76 33.24
C LEU A 207 37.03 51.14 32.71
N GLY A 208 37.69 51.66 31.69
CA GLY A 208 37.50 53.04 31.20
C GLY A 208 37.73 54.07 32.32
N ASP A 209 36.87 55.08 32.42
CA ASP A 209 36.92 56.12 33.45
C ASP A 209 36.24 55.74 34.78
N ARG A 210 35.74 54.51 34.90
CA ARG A 210 34.99 54.06 36.07
C ARG A 210 35.93 53.73 37.23
N LYS A 211 35.54 54.06 38.46
CA LYS A 211 36.31 53.70 39.66
C LYS A 211 36.20 52.19 39.93
N LEU A 212 37.32 51.58 40.30
CA LEU A 212 37.39 50.15 40.60
C LEU A 212 36.46 49.75 41.75
N GLU A 213 36.32 50.61 42.76
CA GLU A 213 35.44 50.42 43.92
C GLU A 213 33.95 50.32 43.55
N ASP A 214 33.51 51.09 42.55
CA ASP A 214 32.11 51.13 42.10
C ASP A 214 31.74 49.88 41.29
N ILE A 215 32.73 49.28 40.64
CA ILE A 215 32.61 48.11 39.77
C ILE A 215 32.75 46.80 40.57
N LEU A 216 33.75 46.71 41.45
CA LEU A 216 34.07 45.50 42.21
C LEU A 216 33.40 45.48 43.58
N LYS A 217 32.08 45.32 43.58
CA LYS A 217 31.32 45.08 44.81
C LYS A 217 31.63 43.70 45.38
N GLU A 218 31.70 42.71 44.50
CA GLU A 218 32.05 41.33 44.82
C GLU A 218 33.23 40.86 43.95
N GLN A 219 33.66 39.62 44.17
CA GLN A 219 34.63 38.99 43.27
C GLN A 219 34.01 38.80 41.89
N GLU A 220 34.72 39.27 40.86
CA GLU A 220 34.31 39.15 39.47
C GLU A 220 35.19 38.15 38.73
N ILE A 221 34.60 37.49 37.73
CA ILE A 221 35.29 36.51 36.90
C ILE A 221 35.20 36.97 35.45
N GLY A 222 36.37 37.21 34.87
CA GLY A 222 36.54 37.64 33.49
C GLY A 222 37.32 36.63 32.67
N TYR A 223 37.34 36.89 31.37
CA TYR A 223 38.17 36.17 30.43
C TYR A 223 38.91 37.20 29.58
N LEU A 224 40.21 37.00 29.42
CA LEU A 224 41.06 37.92 28.66
C LEU A 224 41.92 37.12 27.69
N ARG A 225 42.09 37.66 26.49
CA ARG A 225 43.01 37.13 25.49
C ARG A 225 44.43 37.59 25.82
N VAL A 226 45.39 36.67 25.74
CA VAL A 226 46.81 36.94 25.93
C VAL A 226 47.58 36.43 24.72
N ASP A 227 48.33 37.34 24.10
CA ASP A 227 49.22 37.06 22.98
C ASP A 227 50.67 36.91 23.48
N PHE A 228 51.34 35.84 23.07
CA PHE A 228 52.72 35.51 23.46
C PHE A 228 53.78 35.86 22.38
N GLY A 229 53.42 36.54 21.28
CA GLY A 229 54.35 37.02 20.27
C GLY A 229 54.79 35.99 19.21
N GLU A 230 55.54 36.45 18.21
CA GLU A 230 55.76 35.82 16.88
C GLU A 230 56.28 34.37 16.87
N GLU A 231 56.92 33.86 17.92
CA GLU A 231 57.45 32.47 17.94
C GLU A 231 56.42 31.41 18.39
N SER A 232 55.27 31.82 18.94
CA SER A 232 54.26 30.89 19.44
C SER A 232 52.90 31.25 18.87
N ARG A 233 52.41 30.46 17.88
CA ARG A 233 51.06 30.53 17.29
C ARG A 233 49.92 30.21 18.29
N ASN A 234 50.11 30.49 19.58
CA ASN A 234 49.21 30.13 20.66
C ASN A 234 48.64 31.39 21.30
N GLU A 235 47.63 31.98 20.65
CA GLU A 235 46.68 32.83 21.38
C GLU A 235 46.06 32.00 22.51
N GLN A 236 46.05 32.52 23.73
CA GLN A 236 45.47 31.84 24.87
C GLN A 236 44.48 32.74 25.58
N VAL A 237 43.34 32.18 25.95
CA VAL A 237 42.40 32.85 26.85
C VAL A 237 42.78 32.51 28.29
N ARG A 238 42.77 33.50 29.17
CA ARG A 238 42.93 33.32 30.61
C ARG A 238 41.62 33.59 31.32
N GLU A 239 41.24 32.68 32.21
CA GLU A 239 40.18 32.89 33.20
C GLU A 239 40.77 33.72 34.34
N VAL A 240 40.25 34.92 34.54
CA VAL A 240 40.79 35.91 35.48
C VAL A 240 39.79 36.16 36.59
N PHE A 241 40.20 35.87 37.82
CA PHE A 241 39.47 36.22 39.02
C PHE A 241 40.02 37.54 39.55
N ILE A 242 39.15 38.52 39.77
CA ILE A 242 39.52 39.75 40.47
C ILE A 242 38.75 39.81 41.79
N THR A 243 39.49 39.79 42.89
CA THR A 243 38.92 39.67 44.23
C THR A 243 39.16 40.97 44.99
N PRO A 244 38.10 41.68 45.43
CA PRO A 244 38.26 42.91 46.19
C PRO A 244 38.83 42.62 47.58
N LEU A 245 39.75 43.47 48.02
CA LEU A 245 40.29 43.50 49.37
C LEU A 245 39.61 44.64 50.12
N ARG A 246 38.86 44.31 51.18
CA ARG A 246 38.11 45.28 51.97
C ARG A 246 38.48 45.16 53.43
N ASP A 247 38.52 46.30 54.12
CA ASP A 247 38.69 46.31 55.57
C ASP A 247 37.48 45.59 56.22
N PRO A 248 37.70 44.54 57.03
CA PRO A 248 36.63 43.78 57.68
C PRO A 248 35.77 44.63 58.63
N LYS A 249 36.32 45.72 59.18
CA LYS A 249 35.63 46.57 60.17
C LYS A 249 34.90 47.75 59.53
N SER A 250 35.51 48.39 58.53
CA SER A 250 34.95 49.59 57.90
C SER A 250 34.28 49.35 56.55
N GLY A 251 34.47 48.16 55.94
CA GLY A 251 33.99 47.84 54.59
C GLY A 251 34.71 48.61 53.47
N LYS A 252 35.67 49.47 53.83
CA LYS A 252 36.41 50.33 52.91
C LYS A 252 37.19 49.50 51.89
N PHE A 253 37.13 49.89 50.63
CA PHE A 253 37.93 49.27 49.57
C PHE A 253 39.41 49.63 49.75
N LEU A 254 40.24 48.61 49.93
CA LEU A 254 41.69 48.74 50.15
C LEU A 254 42.50 48.44 48.88
N GLY A 255 41.89 47.74 47.91
CA GLY A 255 42.50 47.34 46.65
C GLY A 255 41.87 46.04 46.15
N ALA A 256 42.52 45.37 45.20
CA ALA A 256 42.10 44.05 44.74
C ALA A 256 43.32 43.21 44.36
N PHE A 257 43.16 41.89 44.28
CA PHE A 257 44.17 41.06 43.63
C PHE A 257 43.55 40.30 42.45
N LEU A 258 44.40 40.02 41.46
CA LEU A 258 44.07 39.27 40.27
C LEU A 258 44.76 37.93 40.33
N PHE A 259 44.00 36.92 39.99
CA PHE A 259 44.48 35.57 39.79
C PHE A 259 43.97 35.08 38.43
N GLY A 260 44.87 35.03 37.46
CA GLY A 260 44.59 34.61 36.09
C GLY A 260 45.18 33.23 35.81
N LEU A 261 44.37 32.30 35.36
CA LEU A 261 44.79 30.97 34.99
C LEU A 261 44.56 30.76 33.49
N PRO A 262 45.45 30.04 32.77
CA PRO A 262 45.17 29.64 31.39
C PRO A 262 43.85 28.88 31.36
N LEU A 263 42.93 29.33 30.51
CA LEU A 263 41.69 28.63 30.25
C LEU A 263 42.04 27.37 29.46
N GLN A 264 41.62 26.23 30.00
CA GLN A 264 42.19 24.97 29.58
C GLN A 264 41.58 24.46 28.29
N VAL A 265 42.38 24.57 27.24
CA VAL A 265 42.18 23.98 25.92
C VAL A 265 42.17 22.43 25.96
N LEU A 266 42.78 21.81 26.98
CA LEU A 266 42.81 20.34 27.12
C LEU A 266 41.43 19.70 27.17
N ALA A 267 40.44 20.42 27.71
CA ALA A 267 39.08 19.93 27.83
C ALA A 267 38.31 20.06 26.49
N GLU A 268 38.62 21.08 25.69
CA GLU A 268 38.16 21.25 24.30
C GLU A 268 38.69 20.13 23.42
N ARG A 269 40.00 19.82 23.56
CA ARG A 269 40.65 18.75 22.80
C ARG A 269 40.17 17.36 23.21
N ALA A 270 39.87 17.13 24.48
CA ALA A 270 39.33 15.85 24.93
C ALA A 270 37.94 15.57 24.35
N LEU A 271 37.06 16.59 24.29
CA LEU A 271 35.75 16.46 23.68
C LEU A 271 35.87 16.26 22.16
N TYR A 272 36.76 17.00 21.51
CA TYR A 272 37.08 16.82 20.11
C TYR A 272 37.59 15.40 19.82
N GLU A 273 38.62 14.90 20.51
CA GLU A 273 39.15 13.54 20.29
C GLU A 273 38.14 12.44 20.62
N GLN A 274 37.25 12.65 21.61
CA GLN A 274 36.18 11.70 21.92
C GLN A 274 35.12 11.63 20.81
N THR A 275 34.85 12.75 20.14
CA THR A 275 33.80 12.87 19.11
C THR A 275 34.32 12.69 17.69
N LYS A 276 35.64 12.85 17.49
CA LYS A 276 36.33 12.65 16.22
C LYS A 276 36.12 11.27 15.61
N HIS A 277 35.91 10.26 16.46
CA HIS A 277 35.62 8.88 16.06
C HIS A 277 34.15 8.48 16.27
N SER A 278 33.30 9.44 16.63
CA SER A 278 31.86 9.21 16.77
C SER A 278 31.17 9.34 15.42
N ASP A 279 30.16 8.51 15.20
CA ASP A 279 29.23 8.63 14.07
C ASP A 279 28.50 9.99 14.06
N LEU A 280 28.47 10.67 15.22
CA LEU A 280 27.83 11.95 15.44
C LEU A 280 28.70 13.15 15.05
N GLY A 281 29.83 12.96 14.36
CA GLY A 281 30.71 14.01 13.85
C GLY A 281 31.56 14.74 14.91
N GLU A 282 32.48 15.59 14.44
CA GLU A 282 33.46 16.27 15.30
C GLU A 282 32.84 17.45 16.04
N ILE A 283 32.88 17.45 17.38
CA ILE A 283 32.51 18.63 18.17
C ILE A 283 33.74 19.51 18.34
N MET A 284 33.73 20.64 17.65
CA MET A 284 34.77 21.66 17.78
C MET A 284 34.32 22.70 18.81
N SER A 285 35.26 23.24 19.57
CA SER A 285 34.96 24.22 20.61
C SER A 285 36.01 25.32 20.68
N GLY A 286 35.58 26.48 21.12
CA GLY A 286 36.42 27.66 21.28
C GLY A 286 35.83 28.67 22.24
N ILE A 287 36.61 29.71 22.50
CA ILE A 287 36.23 30.80 23.40
C ILE A 287 36.23 32.08 22.59
N TRP A 288 35.04 32.65 22.46
CA TRP A 288 34.85 33.95 21.88
C TRP A 288 35.06 35.02 22.95
N VAL A 289 35.97 35.96 22.72
CA VAL A 289 36.29 37.07 23.63
C VAL A 289 36.90 38.22 22.82
N GLU A 290 36.53 39.46 23.13
CA GLU A 290 37.03 40.65 22.42
C GLU A 290 36.87 40.52 20.89
N GLU A 291 35.69 40.07 20.44
CA GLU A 291 35.32 39.89 19.03
C GLU A 291 36.12 38.81 18.27
N ALA A 292 37.06 38.12 18.91
CA ALA A 292 37.85 37.05 18.31
C ALA A 292 37.49 35.67 18.89
N LEU A 293 37.59 34.63 18.06
CA LEU A 293 37.40 33.24 18.48
C LEU A 293 38.76 32.55 18.66
N VAL A 294 39.12 32.27 19.91
CA VAL A 294 40.32 31.49 20.23
C VAL A 294 39.93 30.02 20.34
N SER A 295 40.48 29.17 19.46
CA SER A 295 40.21 27.74 19.43
C SER A 295 41.42 26.97 18.94
N THR A 296 41.57 25.73 19.40
CA THR A 296 42.54 24.77 18.84
C THR A 296 41.91 23.64 18.04
N THR A 297 40.57 23.57 18.01
CA THR A 297 39.82 22.51 17.35
C THR A 297 39.04 23.05 16.14
N ILE A 298 38.68 24.33 16.14
CA ILE A 298 38.05 25.01 15.00
C ILE A 298 39.17 25.46 14.01
N PRO A 299 39.06 25.11 12.71
CA PRO A 299 39.99 25.54 11.67
C PRO A 299 40.14 27.07 11.60
N GLU A 300 41.35 27.56 11.31
CA GLU A 300 41.62 29.02 11.24
C GLU A 300 40.70 29.75 10.25
N GLU A 301 40.39 29.12 9.12
CA GLU A 301 39.54 29.67 8.06
C GLU A 301 38.07 29.88 8.50
N GLU A 302 37.61 29.13 9.50
CA GLU A 302 36.22 29.18 9.99
C GLU A 302 36.04 30.10 11.19
N ARG A 303 37.13 30.42 11.92
CA ARG A 303 37.07 31.17 13.19
C ARG A 303 36.44 32.54 13.04
N ASP A 304 36.82 33.29 12.01
CA ASP A 304 36.32 34.64 11.77
C ASP A 304 34.83 34.64 11.40
N ILE A 305 34.41 33.64 10.60
CA ILE A 305 33.02 33.44 10.21
C ILE A 305 32.18 33.15 11.45
N VAL A 306 32.62 32.23 12.29
CA VAL A 306 31.92 31.85 13.52
C VAL A 306 31.87 33.01 14.52
N ALA A 307 32.99 33.74 14.69
CA ALA A 307 33.07 34.90 15.57
C ALA A 307 32.07 36.01 15.18
N ALA A 308 31.93 36.29 13.88
CA ALA A 308 30.99 37.29 13.38
C ALA A 308 29.52 36.92 13.68
N HIS A 309 29.12 35.67 13.44
CA HIS A 309 27.76 35.19 13.73
C HIS A 309 27.41 35.24 15.23
N ILE A 310 28.39 34.97 16.10
CA ILE A 310 28.20 35.06 17.54
C ILE A 310 28.06 36.51 17.99
N ALA A 311 28.93 37.40 17.50
CA ALA A 311 28.85 38.83 17.80
C ALA A 311 27.46 39.37 17.44
N GLU A 312 27.00 39.10 16.21
CA GLU A 312 25.67 39.49 15.74
C GLU A 312 24.56 38.94 16.64
N SER A 313 24.61 37.65 17.00
CA SER A 313 23.59 37.02 17.84
C SER A 313 23.55 37.57 19.27
N ILE A 314 24.70 37.85 19.87
CA ILE A 314 24.80 38.42 21.21
C ILE A 314 24.22 39.85 21.21
N HIS A 315 24.51 40.65 20.18
CA HIS A 315 23.96 42.01 20.04
C HIS A 315 22.43 42.02 19.91
N HIS A 316 21.84 41.06 19.18
CA HIS A 316 20.41 41.07 18.88
C HIS A 316 19.53 40.37 19.94
N SER A 317 20.06 39.38 20.66
CA SER A 317 19.19 38.43 21.37
C SER A 317 19.07 38.64 22.88
N HIS A 318 19.96 39.38 23.55
CA HIS A 318 20.13 39.45 25.02
C HIS A 318 20.15 38.08 25.76
N LYS A 319 20.08 36.96 25.04
CA LYS A 319 20.08 35.60 25.59
C LYS A 319 21.51 35.21 25.92
N THR A 320 21.69 34.66 27.12
CA THR A 320 22.97 34.17 27.61
C THR A 320 23.35 32.80 27.03
N GLN A 321 22.45 32.15 26.29
CA GLN A 321 22.67 30.88 25.60
C GLN A 321 21.77 30.78 24.36
N ARG A 322 22.32 30.31 23.22
CA ARG A 322 21.55 30.10 21.99
C ARG A 322 22.24 29.12 21.04
N GLY A 323 21.43 28.31 20.36
CA GLY A 323 21.82 27.54 19.17
C GLY A 323 21.37 28.25 17.88
N MET A 324 22.17 28.16 16.83
CA MET A 324 21.85 28.66 15.49
C MET A 324 22.47 27.76 14.41
N THR A 325 21.87 27.75 13.22
CA THR A 325 22.41 27.05 12.06
C THR A 325 22.98 28.06 11.08
N VAL A 326 24.21 27.84 10.62
CA VAL A 326 24.94 28.72 9.69
C VAL A 326 25.51 27.92 8.52
N MET A 327 25.79 28.59 7.40
CA MET A 327 26.46 27.99 6.26
C MET A 327 27.94 28.40 6.28
N ILE A 328 28.85 27.43 6.35
CA ILE A 328 30.30 27.64 6.32
C ILE A 328 30.86 26.79 5.18
N HIS A 329 31.56 27.41 4.23
CA HIS A 329 32.11 26.74 3.03
C HIS A 329 31.12 25.86 2.23
N GLY A 330 29.82 26.19 2.27
CA GLY A 330 28.77 25.42 1.58
C GLY A 330 28.20 24.25 2.39
N GLU A 331 28.70 24.00 3.61
CA GLU A 331 28.18 23.00 4.54
C GLU A 331 27.41 23.65 5.69
N ARG A 332 26.31 23.02 6.10
CA ARG A 332 25.53 23.47 7.26
C ARG A 332 26.27 23.13 8.54
N HIS A 333 26.39 24.12 9.41
CA HIS A 333 26.98 23.98 10.72
C HIS A 333 26.01 24.45 11.80
N GLN A 334 25.96 23.72 12.91
CA GLN A 334 25.26 24.15 14.12
C GLN A 334 26.25 24.82 15.06
N ILE A 335 25.98 26.09 15.39
CA ILE A 335 26.71 26.84 16.42
C ILE A 335 25.86 26.86 17.68
N TYR A 336 26.47 26.52 18.80
CA TYR A 336 25.89 26.72 20.12
C TYR A 336 26.84 27.52 20.99
N TYR A 337 26.36 28.61 21.57
CA TYR A 337 27.17 29.40 22.49
C TYR A 337 26.49 29.63 23.84
N ARG A 338 27.32 29.77 24.88
CA ARG A 338 26.91 30.20 26.23
C ARG A 338 27.86 31.29 26.73
N VAL A 339 27.29 32.41 27.16
CA VAL A 339 28.02 33.51 27.80
C VAL A 339 28.56 33.05 29.15
N LEU A 340 29.86 33.21 29.36
CA LEU A 340 30.59 32.71 30.52
C LEU A 340 30.63 33.69 31.70
N ASN A 341 30.51 34.98 31.43
CA ASN A 341 30.57 36.05 32.43
C ASN A 341 29.39 37.02 32.27
N PRO A 342 28.14 36.55 32.34
CA PRO A 342 26.97 37.41 32.17
C PRO A 342 26.92 38.48 33.27
N GLY A 343 26.83 39.75 32.89
CA GLY A 343 26.75 40.87 33.83
C GLY A 343 28.07 41.24 34.51
N SER A 344 29.17 40.53 34.23
CA SER A 344 30.49 40.90 34.71
C SER A 344 30.99 42.17 34.00
N PRO A 345 31.79 43.02 34.66
CA PRO A 345 32.32 44.24 34.04
C PRO A 345 33.45 43.99 33.03
N PHE A 346 33.93 42.74 32.91
CA PHE A 346 34.89 42.32 31.91
C PHE A 346 34.28 42.27 30.50
N PRO A 347 35.10 42.27 29.43
CA PRO A 347 34.63 41.95 28.09
C PRO A 347 33.82 40.66 28.09
N LEU A 348 32.71 40.67 27.35
CA LEU A 348 31.86 39.48 27.23
C LEU A 348 32.67 38.34 26.61
N ALA A 349 32.61 37.19 27.25
CA ALA A 349 33.19 35.97 26.75
C ALA A 349 32.11 34.89 26.63
N ALA A 350 32.16 34.12 25.56
CA ALA A 350 31.26 33.02 25.31
C ALA A 350 32.04 31.74 25.00
N GLN A 351 31.61 30.63 25.58
CA GLN A 351 32.02 29.32 25.11
C GLN A 351 31.19 28.98 23.88
N VAL A 352 31.88 28.55 22.84
CA VAL A 352 31.32 28.26 21.51
C VAL A 352 31.58 26.80 21.22
N ASN A 353 30.56 26.12 20.73
CA ASN A 353 30.68 24.81 20.13
C ASN A 353 30.18 24.89 18.69
N LEU A 354 30.94 24.33 17.76
CA LEU A 354 30.67 24.27 16.33
C LEU A 354 30.57 22.81 15.92
N TYR A 355 29.55 22.49 15.14
CA TYR A 355 29.27 21.14 14.72
C TYR A 355 28.89 21.08 13.22
N PRO A 356 29.58 20.28 12.39
CA PRO A 356 29.23 20.08 10.99
C PRO A 356 28.04 19.13 10.84
N LEU A 357 26.98 19.55 10.16
CA LEU A 357 25.80 18.71 9.89
C LEU A 357 26.00 17.77 8.68
N ALA A 358 27.17 17.81 8.03
CA ALA A 358 27.47 17.01 6.84
C ALA A 358 27.41 15.49 7.11
N ALA A 359 27.86 15.04 8.29
CA ALA A 359 27.77 13.62 8.67
C ALA A 359 26.32 13.16 8.78
N MET A 360 25.49 13.95 9.48
CA MET A 360 24.05 13.71 9.61
C MET A 360 23.34 13.73 8.24
N ASP A 361 23.70 14.66 7.37
CA ASP A 361 23.12 14.77 6.03
C ASP A 361 23.46 13.56 5.15
N ARG A 362 24.67 12.99 5.30
CA ARG A 362 25.06 11.74 4.62
C ARG A 362 24.26 10.55 5.13
N GLU A 363 24.13 10.40 6.44
CA GLU A 363 23.38 9.29 7.05
C GLU A 363 21.90 9.35 6.66
N LEU A 364 21.28 10.53 6.69
CA LEU A 364 19.91 10.74 6.20
C LEU A 364 19.79 10.43 4.70
N ALA A 365 20.79 10.76 3.88
CA ALA A 365 20.79 10.43 2.46
C ALA A 365 20.91 8.92 2.19
N GLU A 366 21.70 8.20 3.00
CA GLU A 366 21.80 6.74 2.94
C GLU A 366 20.48 6.07 3.34
N LEU A 367 19.89 6.48 4.48
CA LEU A 367 18.57 6.02 4.92
C LEU A 367 17.49 6.28 3.87
N ARG A 368 17.48 7.46 3.23
CA ARG A 368 16.56 7.76 2.12
C ARG A 368 16.73 6.81 0.94
N ARG A 369 17.98 6.45 0.59
CA ARG A 369 18.26 5.51 -0.49
C ARG A 369 17.74 4.12 -0.14
N ASP A 370 17.96 3.66 1.08
CA ASP A 370 17.51 2.33 1.53
C ASP A 370 15.99 2.24 1.61
N VAL A 371 15.34 3.23 2.23
CA VAL A 371 13.88 3.32 2.32
C VAL A 371 13.25 3.47 0.95
N GLY A 372 13.81 4.30 0.07
CA GLY A 372 13.37 4.45 -1.32
C GLY A 372 13.53 3.15 -2.12
N GLY A 373 14.64 2.43 -1.94
CA GLY A 373 14.89 1.13 -2.56
C GLY A 373 13.87 0.07 -2.15
N LEU A 374 13.59 -0.06 -0.84
CA LEU A 374 12.54 -0.94 -0.32
C LEU A 374 11.16 -0.57 -0.87
N GLY A 375 10.86 0.73 -0.96
CA GLY A 375 9.62 1.24 -1.56
C GLY A 375 9.46 0.83 -3.02
N LEU A 376 10.52 0.93 -3.82
CA LEU A 376 10.53 0.51 -5.22
C LEU A 376 10.28 -1.01 -5.36
N VAL A 377 10.94 -1.82 -4.53
CA VAL A 377 10.74 -3.28 -4.52
C VAL A 377 9.29 -3.63 -4.17
N ALA A 378 8.71 -2.97 -3.16
CA ALA A 378 7.31 -3.17 -2.80
C ALA A 378 6.35 -2.81 -3.95
N LEU A 379 6.61 -1.72 -4.68
CA LEU A 379 5.83 -1.32 -5.86
C LEU A 379 5.94 -2.34 -7.00
N LEU A 380 7.13 -2.90 -7.25
CA LEU A 380 7.32 -3.94 -8.25
C LEU A 380 6.58 -5.23 -7.89
N ILE A 381 6.63 -5.65 -6.63
CA ILE A 381 5.88 -6.81 -6.13
C ILE A 381 4.37 -6.57 -6.31
N ALA A 382 3.88 -5.38 -5.94
CA ALA A 382 2.47 -5.01 -6.13
C ALA A 382 2.07 -5.04 -7.61
N LEU A 383 2.91 -4.53 -8.52
CA LEU A 383 2.66 -4.57 -9.96
C LEU A 383 2.55 -6.02 -10.46
N VAL A 384 3.49 -6.88 -10.08
CA VAL A 384 3.48 -8.31 -10.45
C VAL A 384 2.23 -9.01 -9.91
N ALA A 385 1.85 -8.75 -8.65
CA ALA A 385 0.65 -9.31 -8.05
C ALA A 385 -0.63 -8.86 -8.78
N VAL A 386 -0.74 -7.57 -9.12
CA VAL A 386 -1.87 -7.03 -9.89
C VAL A 386 -1.96 -7.67 -11.28
N LEU A 387 -0.81 -7.83 -11.97
CA LEU A 387 -0.77 -8.50 -13.27
C LEU A 387 -1.18 -9.97 -13.18
N TYR A 388 -0.71 -10.68 -12.14
CA TYR A 388 -1.07 -12.07 -11.89
C TYR A 388 -2.57 -12.25 -11.63
N ILE A 389 -3.14 -11.45 -10.72
CA ILE A 389 -4.58 -11.48 -10.40
C ILE A 389 -5.43 -11.10 -11.62
N SER A 390 -5.05 -10.05 -12.34
CA SER A 390 -5.71 -9.63 -13.58
C SER A 390 -5.70 -10.73 -14.65
N HIS A 391 -4.60 -11.48 -14.74
CA HIS A 391 -4.53 -12.62 -15.65
C HIS A 391 -5.48 -13.74 -15.21
N GLY A 392 -5.51 -14.06 -13.91
CA GLY A 392 -6.32 -15.12 -13.33
C GLY A 392 -7.85 -14.90 -13.39
N LEU A 393 -8.32 -13.66 -13.32
CA LEU A 393 -9.76 -13.37 -13.41
C LEU A 393 -10.29 -13.23 -14.85
N SER A 394 -9.56 -12.51 -15.71
CA SER A 394 -10.16 -12.04 -16.97
C SER A 394 -10.40 -13.14 -18.00
N GLY A 395 -9.60 -14.20 -18.01
CA GLY A 395 -9.76 -15.31 -18.95
C GLY A 395 -11.06 -16.09 -18.71
N PRO A 396 -11.24 -16.69 -17.52
CA PRO A 396 -12.45 -17.46 -17.19
C PRO A 396 -13.75 -16.67 -17.35
N ILE A 397 -13.77 -15.39 -16.95
CA ILE A 397 -14.95 -14.54 -17.11
C ILE A 397 -15.30 -14.36 -18.60
N SER A 398 -14.30 -14.15 -19.46
CA SER A 398 -14.53 -13.98 -20.90
C SER A 398 -15.05 -15.26 -21.55
N GLU A 399 -14.59 -16.43 -21.11
CA GLU A 399 -15.07 -17.73 -21.59
C GLU A 399 -16.54 -17.95 -21.22
N ILE A 400 -16.92 -17.66 -19.97
CA ILE A 400 -18.32 -17.76 -19.51
C ILE A 400 -19.21 -16.78 -20.29
N VAL A 401 -18.80 -15.51 -20.44
CA VAL A 401 -19.57 -14.53 -21.22
C VAL A 401 -19.77 -14.98 -22.67
N SER A 402 -18.72 -15.54 -23.28
CA SER A 402 -18.80 -16.07 -24.65
C SER A 402 -19.71 -17.30 -24.73
N GLY A 403 -19.66 -18.18 -23.72
CA GLY A 403 -20.55 -19.33 -23.60
C GLY A 403 -22.02 -18.93 -23.47
N THR A 404 -22.32 -17.93 -22.64
CA THR A 404 -23.69 -17.40 -22.48
C THR A 404 -24.22 -16.84 -23.79
N HIS A 405 -23.41 -16.11 -24.55
CA HIS A 405 -23.82 -15.61 -25.86
C HIS A 405 -24.11 -16.74 -26.86
N GLN A 406 -23.39 -17.87 -26.78
CA GLN A 406 -23.69 -19.04 -27.61
C GLN A 406 -25.01 -19.71 -27.22
N ILE A 407 -25.33 -19.81 -25.93
CA ILE A 407 -26.63 -20.29 -25.45
C ILE A 407 -27.77 -19.40 -25.95
N GLU A 408 -27.60 -18.08 -25.91
CA GLU A 408 -28.59 -17.12 -26.43
C GLU A 408 -28.85 -17.31 -27.93
N GLN A 409 -27.83 -17.73 -28.68
CA GLN A 409 -27.95 -18.05 -30.10
C GLN A 409 -28.52 -19.46 -30.38
N GLY A 410 -28.95 -20.19 -29.34
CA GLY A 410 -29.53 -21.54 -29.46
C GLY A 410 -28.53 -22.69 -29.47
N ASN A 411 -27.23 -22.42 -29.27
CA ASN A 411 -26.23 -23.47 -29.14
C ASN A 411 -26.10 -23.92 -27.67
N PHE A 412 -26.86 -24.96 -27.30
CA PHE A 412 -26.86 -25.51 -25.93
C PHE A 412 -25.75 -26.56 -25.67
N ASP A 413 -25.00 -26.94 -26.69
CA ASP A 413 -23.89 -27.91 -26.58
C ASP A 413 -22.57 -27.26 -26.14
N VAL A 414 -22.53 -25.94 -26.03
CA VAL A 414 -21.34 -25.20 -25.56
C VAL A 414 -20.93 -25.63 -24.15
N ARG A 415 -19.62 -25.80 -23.92
CA ARG A 415 -19.05 -26.12 -22.61
C ARG A 415 -17.86 -25.21 -22.31
N VAL A 416 -17.81 -24.71 -21.08
CA VAL A 416 -16.71 -23.89 -20.57
C VAL A 416 -15.78 -24.78 -19.74
N PRO A 417 -14.45 -24.72 -19.93
CA PRO A 417 -13.54 -25.63 -19.25
C PRO A 417 -13.37 -25.27 -17.76
N VAL A 418 -13.43 -26.29 -16.90
CA VAL A 418 -13.30 -26.13 -15.44
C VAL A 418 -11.87 -26.44 -15.01
N HIS A 419 -10.99 -25.44 -15.05
CA HIS A 419 -9.57 -25.59 -14.68
C HIS A 419 -9.27 -25.27 -13.20
N ARG A 420 -10.26 -24.73 -12.45
CA ARG A 420 -10.05 -24.15 -11.12
C ARG A 420 -11.00 -24.76 -10.09
N GLN A 421 -10.60 -24.76 -8.82
CA GLN A 421 -11.40 -25.24 -7.67
C GLN A 421 -11.93 -24.09 -6.79
N ASP A 422 -12.02 -22.89 -7.35
CA ASP A 422 -12.54 -21.69 -6.67
C ASP A 422 -13.96 -21.34 -7.16
N GLU A 423 -14.46 -20.16 -6.78
CA GLU A 423 -15.78 -19.66 -7.16
C GLU A 423 -15.96 -19.55 -8.67
N LEU A 424 -14.90 -19.22 -9.42
CA LEU A 424 -14.94 -19.17 -10.88
C LEU A 424 -15.06 -20.57 -11.49
N GLY A 425 -14.34 -21.55 -10.92
CA GLY A 425 -14.50 -22.95 -11.29
C GLY A 425 -15.92 -23.48 -11.03
N ARG A 426 -16.49 -23.16 -9.86
CA ARG A 426 -17.89 -23.50 -9.53
C ARG A 426 -18.88 -22.84 -10.48
N LEU A 427 -18.68 -21.57 -10.82
CA LEU A 427 -19.53 -20.86 -11.78
C LEU A 427 -19.49 -21.51 -13.16
N ALA A 428 -18.30 -21.90 -13.65
CA ALA A 428 -18.16 -22.61 -14.91
C ALA A 428 -18.85 -24.00 -14.88
N ALA A 429 -18.75 -24.72 -13.76
CA ALA A 429 -19.45 -26.00 -13.59
C ALA A 429 -20.98 -25.82 -13.61
N SER A 430 -21.52 -24.85 -12.86
CA SER A 430 -22.95 -24.54 -12.86
C SER A 430 -23.45 -24.06 -14.22
N PHE A 431 -22.63 -23.29 -14.96
CA PHE A 431 -22.94 -22.93 -16.35
C PHE A 431 -23.08 -24.17 -17.23
N ASN A 432 -22.17 -25.14 -17.13
CA ASN A 432 -22.23 -26.38 -17.91
C ASN A 432 -23.43 -27.26 -17.55
N GLU A 433 -23.82 -27.32 -16.27
CA GLU A 433 -25.05 -28.03 -15.85
C GLU A 433 -26.30 -27.39 -16.45
N MET A 434 -26.39 -26.06 -16.42
CA MET A 434 -27.49 -25.32 -17.06
C MET A 434 -27.53 -25.57 -18.57
N ALA A 435 -26.38 -25.48 -19.26
CA ALA A 435 -26.28 -25.74 -20.69
C ALA A 435 -26.76 -27.17 -21.04
N ASN A 436 -26.37 -28.15 -20.22
CA ASN A 436 -26.79 -29.54 -20.38
C ASN A 436 -28.30 -29.71 -20.14
N GLY A 437 -28.88 -29.03 -19.15
CA GLY A 437 -30.32 -29.03 -18.90
C GLY A 437 -31.13 -28.47 -20.07
N LEU A 438 -30.67 -27.35 -20.66
CA LEU A 438 -31.30 -26.75 -21.84
C LEU A 438 -31.20 -27.66 -23.07
N ALA A 439 -30.03 -28.25 -23.32
CA ALA A 439 -29.84 -29.21 -24.41
C ALA A 439 -30.78 -30.43 -24.27
N LEU A 440 -30.93 -30.94 -23.04
CA LEU A 440 -31.84 -32.04 -22.76
C LEU A 440 -33.31 -31.65 -22.97
N GLN A 441 -33.71 -30.43 -22.58
CA GLN A 441 -35.06 -29.93 -22.80
C GLN A 441 -35.40 -29.81 -24.29
N GLU A 442 -34.47 -29.31 -25.11
CA GLU A 442 -34.67 -29.24 -26.56
C GLU A 442 -34.80 -30.65 -27.18
N LYS A 443 -34.01 -31.61 -26.67
CA LYS A 443 -34.13 -33.01 -27.08
C LYS A 443 -35.52 -33.59 -26.74
N TYR A 444 -36.03 -33.37 -25.54
CA TYR A 444 -37.39 -33.81 -25.18
C TYR A 444 -38.45 -33.20 -26.12
N ARG A 445 -38.34 -31.90 -26.42
CA ARG A 445 -39.23 -31.22 -27.36
C ARG A 445 -39.18 -31.85 -28.75
N SER A 446 -37.98 -32.17 -29.25
CA SER A 446 -37.81 -32.82 -30.56
C SER A 446 -38.45 -34.21 -30.61
N VAL A 447 -38.32 -35.01 -29.55
CA VAL A 447 -38.92 -36.35 -29.47
C VAL A 447 -40.43 -36.28 -29.36
N LEU A 448 -40.98 -35.34 -28.57
CA LEU A 448 -42.43 -35.15 -28.47
C LEU A 448 -43.05 -34.80 -29.83
N ASN A 449 -42.42 -33.92 -30.61
CA ASN A 449 -42.87 -33.57 -31.96
C ASN A 449 -42.76 -34.73 -32.97
N ALA A 450 -41.92 -35.73 -32.71
CA ALA A 450 -41.77 -36.88 -33.59
C ALA A 450 -42.79 -37.99 -33.30
N VAL A 451 -43.38 -38.03 -32.10
CA VAL A 451 -44.26 -39.12 -31.63
C VAL A 451 -45.74 -38.71 -31.62
N ALA A 452 -46.04 -37.41 -31.63
CA ALA A 452 -47.40 -36.88 -31.73
C ALA A 452 -47.48 -35.83 -32.84
N ASP A 453 -48.66 -35.68 -33.44
CA ASP A 453 -48.92 -34.59 -34.38
C ASP A 453 -48.55 -33.25 -33.76
N ARG A 454 -47.86 -32.38 -34.52
CA ARG A 454 -47.34 -31.10 -34.02
C ARG A 454 -48.41 -30.22 -33.38
N THR A 455 -49.62 -30.23 -33.93
CA THR A 455 -50.76 -29.45 -33.44
C THR A 455 -51.24 -29.98 -32.10
N VAL A 456 -51.29 -31.31 -31.95
CA VAL A 456 -51.66 -32.00 -30.71
C VAL A 456 -50.59 -31.82 -29.64
N ALA A 457 -49.31 -31.99 -30.00
CA ALA A 457 -48.18 -31.84 -29.09
C ALA A 457 -48.11 -30.40 -28.52
N GLN A 458 -48.29 -29.39 -29.37
CA GLN A 458 -48.33 -28.00 -28.95
C GLN A 458 -49.51 -27.73 -28.00
N GLN A 459 -50.69 -28.25 -28.32
CA GLN A 459 -51.86 -28.07 -27.47
C GLN A 459 -51.72 -28.78 -26.12
N LEU A 460 -51.08 -29.96 -26.07
CA LEU A 460 -50.75 -30.66 -24.82
C LEU A 460 -49.71 -29.93 -23.96
N ILE A 461 -48.78 -29.19 -24.58
CA ILE A 461 -47.79 -28.37 -23.88
C ILE A 461 -48.43 -27.09 -23.32
N GLU A 462 -49.34 -26.46 -24.06
CA GLU A 462 -50.00 -25.20 -23.68
C GLU A 462 -51.15 -25.40 -22.69
N GLN A 463 -51.96 -26.45 -22.88
CA GLN A 463 -53.07 -26.81 -22.00
C GLN A 463 -52.61 -27.99 -21.14
N SER A 464 -52.13 -27.68 -19.94
CA SER A 464 -51.73 -28.66 -18.93
C SER A 464 -52.71 -29.84 -18.89
N SER A 465 -52.23 -30.98 -19.40
CA SER A 465 -52.92 -32.25 -19.62
C SER A 465 -53.99 -32.57 -18.59
N SER A 466 -55.25 -32.28 -18.90
CA SER A 466 -56.39 -32.88 -18.21
C SER A 466 -57.02 -33.94 -19.10
N LEU A 467 -57.25 -35.12 -18.53
CA LEU A 467 -58.10 -36.14 -19.13
C LEU A 467 -59.48 -35.54 -19.36
N GLY A 468 -60.00 -35.68 -20.58
CA GLY A 468 -61.29 -35.11 -20.95
C GLY A 468 -61.44 -35.01 -22.46
N GLY A 469 -62.69 -34.93 -22.90
CA GLY A 469 -63.02 -34.66 -24.28
C GLY A 469 -64.23 -33.75 -24.36
N GLU A 470 -64.29 -32.97 -25.42
CA GLU A 470 -65.42 -32.10 -25.72
C GLU A 470 -66.17 -32.64 -26.93
N ILE A 471 -67.49 -32.41 -26.96
CA ILE A 471 -68.29 -32.78 -28.12
C ILE A 471 -67.95 -31.80 -29.24
N ARG A 472 -67.42 -32.32 -30.35
CA ARG A 472 -67.10 -31.57 -31.55
C ARG A 472 -67.77 -32.18 -32.76
N HIS A 473 -68.14 -31.33 -33.70
CA HIS A 473 -68.52 -31.76 -35.04
C HIS A 473 -67.23 -31.94 -35.85
N VAL A 474 -66.97 -33.16 -36.31
CA VAL A 474 -65.70 -33.55 -36.93
C VAL A 474 -66.01 -34.36 -38.18
N THR A 475 -65.24 -34.16 -39.24
CA THR A 475 -65.20 -35.06 -40.39
C THR A 475 -64.01 -36.00 -40.25
N MET A 476 -64.27 -37.30 -40.28
CA MET A 476 -63.27 -38.35 -40.11
C MET A 476 -63.07 -39.04 -41.45
N LEU A 477 -61.80 -39.17 -41.86
CA LEU A 477 -61.38 -39.88 -43.06
C LEU A 477 -60.57 -41.11 -42.65
N PHE A 478 -61.00 -42.27 -43.13
CA PHE A 478 -60.28 -43.53 -43.01
C PHE A 478 -59.78 -43.92 -44.41
N CYS A 479 -58.48 -44.17 -44.56
CA CYS A 479 -57.85 -44.63 -45.80
C CYS A 479 -57.16 -45.96 -45.52
N ASP A 480 -57.47 -47.00 -46.29
CA ASP A 480 -56.96 -48.35 -46.04
C ASP A 480 -56.57 -49.07 -47.34
N ILE A 481 -55.47 -49.81 -47.30
CA ILE A 481 -54.87 -50.45 -48.48
C ILE A 481 -55.68 -51.69 -48.86
N ARG A 482 -56.10 -51.77 -50.12
CA ARG A 482 -56.83 -52.93 -50.62
C ARG A 482 -55.88 -54.09 -50.86
N GLY A 483 -56.18 -55.23 -50.24
CA GLY A 483 -55.41 -56.46 -50.41
C GLY A 483 -54.04 -56.44 -49.73
N PHE A 484 -53.80 -55.56 -48.75
CA PHE A 484 -52.50 -55.41 -48.09
C PHE A 484 -51.90 -56.72 -47.58
N THR A 485 -52.70 -57.58 -46.94
CA THR A 485 -52.25 -58.90 -46.46
C THR A 485 -51.72 -59.77 -47.60
N ALA A 486 -52.36 -59.76 -48.77
CA ALA A 486 -51.91 -60.53 -49.93
C ALA A 486 -50.66 -59.92 -50.57
N ILE A 487 -50.52 -58.59 -50.56
CA ILE A 487 -49.35 -57.88 -51.08
C ILE A 487 -48.12 -58.18 -50.22
N THR A 488 -48.30 -58.31 -48.90
CA THR A 488 -47.21 -58.45 -47.93
C THR A 488 -46.88 -59.88 -47.53
N GLU A 489 -47.70 -60.87 -47.92
CA GLU A 489 -47.56 -62.28 -47.50
C GLU A 489 -46.16 -62.87 -47.76
N ASN A 490 -45.50 -62.44 -48.84
CA ASN A 490 -44.18 -62.95 -49.25
C ASN A 490 -43.07 -61.88 -49.19
N MET A 491 -43.30 -60.75 -48.52
CA MET A 491 -42.31 -59.68 -48.36
C MET A 491 -41.50 -59.88 -47.09
N GLU A 492 -40.22 -59.49 -47.11
CA GLU A 492 -39.41 -59.44 -45.89
C GLU A 492 -39.95 -58.34 -44.95
N PRO A 493 -39.93 -58.54 -43.61
CA PRO A 493 -40.49 -57.55 -42.67
C PRO A 493 -39.92 -56.13 -42.83
N ALA A 494 -38.64 -56.01 -43.18
CA ALA A 494 -38.02 -54.71 -43.46
C ALA A 494 -38.62 -54.01 -44.70
N GLU A 495 -38.90 -54.78 -45.76
CA GLU A 495 -39.51 -54.25 -46.98
C GLU A 495 -40.98 -53.84 -46.77
N VAL A 496 -41.70 -54.55 -45.89
CA VAL A 496 -43.06 -54.17 -45.47
C VAL A 496 -43.02 -52.85 -44.71
N ILE A 497 -42.05 -52.67 -43.81
CA ILE A 497 -41.88 -51.42 -43.05
C ILE A 497 -41.54 -50.26 -43.99
N ASP A 498 -40.63 -50.45 -44.95
CA ASP A 498 -40.27 -49.40 -45.91
C ASP A 498 -41.46 -49.01 -46.80
N LEU A 499 -42.23 -50.00 -47.29
CA LEU A 499 -43.45 -49.77 -48.08
C LEU A 499 -44.52 -49.00 -47.29
N LEU A 500 -44.73 -49.38 -46.02
CA LEU A 500 -45.64 -48.67 -45.12
C LEU A 500 -45.14 -47.25 -44.86
N ASN A 501 -43.86 -47.05 -44.50
CA ASN A 501 -43.32 -45.72 -44.23
C ASN A 501 -43.42 -44.80 -45.45
N GLU A 502 -43.12 -45.28 -46.67
CA GLU A 502 -43.29 -44.52 -47.90
C GLU A 502 -44.76 -44.11 -48.10
N HIS A 503 -45.69 -45.06 -47.96
CA HIS A 503 -47.12 -44.83 -48.10
C HIS A 503 -47.66 -43.83 -47.06
N MET A 504 -47.36 -44.08 -45.79
CA MET A 504 -47.81 -43.28 -44.67
C MET A 504 -47.25 -41.86 -44.76
N THR A 505 -45.97 -41.70 -45.08
CA THR A 505 -45.35 -40.37 -45.26
C THR A 505 -46.06 -39.57 -46.34
N ALA A 506 -46.21 -40.15 -47.53
CA ALA A 506 -46.80 -39.42 -48.66
C ALA A 506 -48.26 -39.04 -48.44
N LEU A 507 -49.08 -39.92 -47.84
CA LEU A 507 -50.49 -39.61 -47.57
C LEU A 507 -50.66 -38.68 -46.35
N THR A 508 -49.76 -38.75 -45.38
CA THR A 508 -49.72 -37.80 -44.26
C THR A 508 -49.41 -36.39 -44.75
N ASP A 509 -48.45 -36.24 -45.67
CA ASP A 509 -48.15 -34.94 -46.30
C ASP A 509 -49.38 -34.35 -47.01
N VAL A 510 -50.16 -35.19 -47.71
CA VAL A 510 -51.43 -34.78 -48.31
C VAL A 510 -52.43 -34.36 -47.25
N ALA A 511 -52.58 -35.12 -46.16
CA ALA A 511 -53.47 -34.77 -45.07
C ALA A 511 -53.15 -33.37 -44.50
N TYR A 512 -51.86 -33.09 -44.28
CA TYR A 512 -51.40 -31.79 -43.77
C TYR A 512 -51.62 -30.64 -44.75
N GLN A 513 -51.44 -30.85 -46.06
CA GLN A 513 -51.70 -29.83 -47.07
C GLN A 513 -53.17 -29.37 -47.08
N HIS A 514 -54.10 -30.24 -46.69
CA HIS A 514 -55.53 -29.93 -46.58
C HIS A 514 -55.97 -29.54 -45.16
N GLY A 515 -55.03 -29.37 -44.23
CA GLY A 515 -55.31 -29.01 -42.84
C GLY A 515 -55.99 -30.13 -42.04
N GLY A 516 -55.79 -31.38 -42.45
CA GLY A 516 -56.19 -32.56 -41.69
C GLY A 516 -55.11 -32.93 -40.68
N ILE A 517 -55.54 -33.57 -39.58
CA ILE A 517 -54.66 -34.05 -38.51
C ILE A 517 -54.70 -35.56 -38.49
N VAL A 518 -53.53 -36.20 -38.60
CA VAL A 518 -53.44 -37.66 -38.49
C VAL A 518 -53.61 -38.05 -37.01
N ASP A 519 -54.72 -38.71 -36.69
CA ASP A 519 -55.00 -39.21 -35.33
C ASP A 519 -54.11 -40.41 -35.02
N LYS A 520 -54.17 -41.43 -35.87
CA LYS A 520 -53.39 -42.66 -35.71
C LYS A 520 -53.27 -43.47 -36.99
N PHE A 521 -52.27 -44.34 -36.98
CA PHE A 521 -52.14 -45.46 -37.90
C PHE A 521 -52.61 -46.75 -37.21
N VAL A 522 -53.35 -47.58 -37.94
CA VAL A 522 -53.80 -48.91 -37.46
C VAL A 522 -53.45 -49.95 -38.51
N GLY A 523 -52.24 -50.51 -38.43
CA GLY A 523 -51.71 -51.35 -39.51
C GLY A 523 -51.45 -50.50 -40.76
N ASP A 524 -52.09 -50.86 -41.86
CA ASP A 524 -52.10 -50.14 -43.15
C ASP A 524 -53.14 -49.02 -43.24
N LEU A 525 -53.98 -48.87 -42.21
CA LEU A 525 -55.02 -47.86 -42.17
C LEU A 525 -54.51 -46.52 -41.62
N ILE A 526 -54.88 -45.43 -42.29
CA ILE A 526 -54.68 -44.04 -41.88
C ILE A 526 -56.01 -43.45 -41.42
N MET A 527 -56.02 -42.85 -40.23
CA MET A 527 -57.15 -42.08 -39.71
C MET A 527 -56.79 -40.60 -39.64
N VAL A 528 -57.56 -39.77 -40.34
CA VAL A 528 -57.37 -38.31 -40.42
C VAL A 528 -58.63 -37.60 -39.92
N LEU A 529 -58.43 -36.53 -39.16
CA LEU A 529 -59.47 -35.71 -38.56
C LEU A 529 -59.47 -34.31 -39.17
N PHE A 530 -60.66 -33.80 -39.44
CA PHE A 530 -60.90 -32.41 -39.84
C PHE A 530 -61.95 -31.83 -38.89
N GLY A 531 -61.65 -30.70 -38.24
CA GLY A 531 -62.52 -30.09 -37.22
C GLY A 531 -62.07 -30.30 -35.76
N ALA A 532 -61.03 -31.11 -35.52
CA ALA A 532 -60.45 -31.36 -34.19
C ALA A 532 -58.92 -31.40 -34.25
N PRO A 533 -58.20 -30.70 -33.33
CA PRO A 533 -58.69 -29.84 -32.25
C PRO A 533 -58.97 -28.40 -32.71
N VAL A 534 -58.87 -28.11 -34.01
CA VAL A 534 -59.24 -26.82 -34.58
C VAL A 534 -60.14 -27.07 -35.80
N SER A 535 -61.25 -26.32 -35.88
CA SER A 535 -62.15 -26.31 -37.04
C SER A 535 -61.96 -25.04 -37.83
N THR A 536 -62.12 -25.12 -39.15
CA THR A 536 -62.14 -23.94 -40.01
C THR A 536 -63.51 -23.72 -40.68
N GLY A 537 -64.53 -24.47 -40.28
CA GLY A 537 -65.90 -24.37 -40.81
C GLY A 537 -66.15 -25.09 -42.14
N GLU A 538 -65.11 -25.39 -42.93
CA GLU A 538 -65.21 -26.11 -44.22
C GLU A 538 -64.61 -27.54 -44.14
N ASP A 539 -64.70 -28.16 -42.96
CA ASP A 539 -63.95 -29.38 -42.63
C ASP A 539 -64.34 -30.57 -43.51
N ALA A 540 -65.62 -30.73 -43.84
CA ALA A 540 -66.10 -31.80 -44.72
C ALA A 540 -65.58 -31.65 -46.16
N ALA A 541 -65.59 -30.42 -46.70
CA ALA A 541 -65.09 -30.14 -48.05
C ALA A 541 -63.58 -30.43 -48.15
N ARG A 542 -62.78 -29.99 -47.17
CA ARG A 542 -61.35 -30.28 -47.13
C ARG A 542 -61.05 -31.77 -46.97
N ALA A 543 -61.85 -32.49 -46.18
CA ALA A 543 -61.70 -33.94 -46.04
C ALA A 543 -61.91 -34.66 -47.39
N VAL A 544 -62.93 -34.27 -48.15
CA VAL A 544 -63.20 -34.82 -49.50
C VAL A 544 -62.08 -34.47 -50.49
N GLN A 545 -61.60 -33.22 -50.48
CA GLN A 545 -60.47 -32.79 -51.32
C GLN A 545 -59.18 -33.52 -50.96
N CYS A 546 -58.94 -33.76 -49.66
CA CYS A 546 -57.86 -34.59 -49.17
C CYS A 546 -57.97 -36.01 -49.70
N ALA A 547 -59.15 -36.65 -49.60
CA ALA A 547 -59.38 -38.01 -50.10
C ALA A 547 -59.07 -38.13 -51.60
N LEU A 548 -59.52 -37.18 -52.42
CA LEU A 548 -59.22 -37.13 -53.85
C LEU A 548 -57.72 -36.95 -54.13
N SER A 549 -57.06 -36.09 -53.36
CA SER A 549 -55.62 -35.86 -53.46
C SER A 549 -54.83 -37.10 -53.05
N MET A 550 -55.26 -37.83 -52.01
CA MET A 550 -54.65 -39.08 -51.58
C MET A 550 -54.75 -40.14 -52.68
N LEU A 551 -55.89 -40.27 -53.34
CA LEU A 551 -56.02 -41.17 -54.50
C LEU A 551 -55.09 -40.77 -55.64
N ARG A 552 -54.99 -39.47 -55.95
CA ARG A 552 -54.09 -38.97 -56.99
C ARG A 552 -52.64 -39.29 -56.67
N VAL A 553 -52.16 -38.92 -55.48
CA VAL A 553 -50.78 -39.17 -55.04
C VAL A 553 -50.48 -40.67 -55.01
N ARG A 554 -51.42 -41.50 -54.55
CA ARG A 554 -51.25 -42.96 -54.58
C ARG A 554 -51.08 -43.50 -56.00
N ARG A 555 -51.85 -42.99 -56.98
CA ARG A 555 -51.68 -43.35 -58.40
C ARG A 555 -50.33 -42.91 -58.95
N GLU A 556 -49.87 -41.70 -58.59
CA GLU A 556 -48.56 -41.19 -58.99
C GLU A 556 -47.42 -42.07 -58.42
N LEU A 557 -47.49 -42.42 -57.14
CA LEU A 557 -46.52 -43.31 -56.50
C LEU A 557 -46.54 -44.72 -57.12
N ASN A 558 -47.69 -45.23 -57.56
CA ASN A 558 -47.75 -46.54 -58.23
C ASN A 558 -47.02 -46.56 -59.59
N GLN A 559 -46.72 -45.40 -60.21
CA GLN A 559 -45.94 -45.35 -61.44
C GLN A 559 -44.44 -45.63 -61.21
N VAL A 560 -43.98 -45.41 -59.98
CA VAL A 560 -42.56 -45.51 -59.60
C VAL A 560 -42.27 -46.61 -58.57
N SER A 561 -43.31 -47.10 -57.88
CA SER A 561 -43.18 -48.15 -56.87
C SER A 561 -43.11 -49.55 -57.49
N LYS A 562 -42.38 -50.46 -56.84
CA LYS A 562 -42.27 -51.87 -57.24
C LYS A 562 -43.58 -52.64 -57.02
N HIS A 563 -44.42 -52.18 -56.09
CA HIS A 563 -45.68 -52.82 -55.72
C HIS A 563 -46.82 -51.82 -55.90
N SER A 564 -47.66 -52.02 -56.91
CA SER A 564 -48.85 -51.18 -57.09
C SER A 564 -49.87 -51.50 -56.02
N MET A 565 -50.31 -50.47 -55.28
CA MET A 565 -51.31 -50.61 -54.23
C MET A 565 -52.47 -49.66 -54.48
N GLU A 566 -53.69 -50.14 -54.26
CA GLU A 566 -54.88 -49.30 -54.30
C GLU A 566 -55.40 -49.09 -52.89
N VAL A 567 -56.04 -47.95 -52.66
CA VAL A 567 -56.65 -47.64 -51.36
C VAL A 567 -58.15 -47.44 -51.54
N GLY A 568 -58.91 -47.76 -50.50
CA GLY A 568 -60.30 -47.37 -50.37
C GLY A 568 -60.41 -46.34 -49.25
N ILE A 569 -61.24 -45.32 -49.45
CA ILE A 569 -61.38 -44.22 -48.49
C ILE A 569 -62.84 -44.11 -48.05
N GLY A 570 -63.05 -44.03 -46.73
CA GLY A 570 -64.34 -43.80 -46.10
C GLY A 570 -64.37 -42.46 -45.37
N LEU A 571 -65.44 -41.68 -45.55
CA LEU A 571 -65.68 -40.46 -44.80
C LEU A 571 -67.00 -40.51 -44.05
N ALA A 572 -67.02 -39.99 -42.83
CA ALA A 572 -68.27 -39.63 -42.16
C ALA A 572 -68.09 -38.31 -41.40
N THR A 573 -69.19 -37.60 -41.24
CA THR A 573 -69.24 -36.34 -40.49
C THR A 573 -70.24 -36.46 -39.35
N GLY A 574 -69.93 -35.86 -38.21
CA GLY A 574 -70.91 -35.66 -37.15
C GLY A 574 -70.31 -35.42 -35.77
N SER A 575 -71.18 -35.37 -34.76
CA SER A 575 -70.80 -35.11 -33.37
C SER A 575 -70.06 -36.29 -32.75
N VAL A 576 -68.82 -36.05 -32.31
CA VAL A 576 -67.94 -37.01 -31.64
C VAL A 576 -67.32 -36.38 -30.39
N VAL A 577 -66.88 -37.20 -29.45
CA VAL A 577 -66.09 -36.74 -28.31
C VAL A 577 -64.63 -36.69 -28.73
N ALA A 578 -64.07 -35.49 -28.86
CA ALA A 578 -62.67 -35.27 -29.22
C ALA A 578 -61.87 -34.86 -27.98
N GLY A 579 -60.75 -35.53 -27.69
CA GLY A 579 -59.96 -35.19 -26.51
C GLY A 579 -58.82 -36.14 -26.21
N CYS A 580 -58.12 -35.85 -25.11
CA CYS A 580 -57.01 -36.64 -24.60
C CYS A 580 -57.55 -37.83 -23.80
N MET A 581 -57.33 -39.04 -24.31
CA MET A 581 -57.81 -40.28 -23.72
C MET A 581 -56.65 -41.24 -23.45
N GLY A 582 -56.80 -42.06 -22.41
CA GLY A 582 -55.79 -43.03 -22.00
C GLY A 582 -55.61 -43.06 -20.48
N SER A 583 -54.39 -43.31 -20.03
CA SER A 583 -54.01 -43.26 -18.61
C SER A 583 -53.11 -42.06 -18.34
N ASP A 584 -52.88 -41.74 -17.07
CA ASP A 584 -51.96 -40.67 -16.64
C ASP A 584 -50.54 -40.82 -17.21
N GLN A 585 -50.16 -42.05 -17.59
CA GLN A 585 -48.83 -42.36 -18.14
C GLN A 585 -48.81 -42.45 -19.67
N ARG A 586 -49.97 -42.48 -20.33
CA ARG A 586 -50.09 -42.58 -21.80
C ARG A 586 -51.39 -41.96 -22.26
N LEU A 587 -51.28 -40.74 -22.80
CA LEU A 587 -52.38 -40.02 -23.40
C LEU A 587 -52.27 -40.07 -24.93
N SER A 588 -53.41 -40.14 -25.60
CA SER A 588 -53.52 -39.95 -27.04
C SER A 588 -54.72 -39.06 -27.30
N TYR A 589 -54.52 -38.00 -28.09
CA TYR A 589 -55.63 -37.20 -28.58
C TYR A 589 -56.33 -37.99 -29.67
N THR A 590 -57.63 -38.24 -29.52
CA THR A 590 -58.41 -39.02 -30.48
C THR A 590 -59.89 -38.67 -30.38
N VAL A 591 -60.70 -39.20 -31.30
CA VAL A 591 -62.16 -39.05 -31.31
C VAL A 591 -62.85 -40.36 -30.99
N LEU A 592 -63.94 -40.29 -30.23
CA LEU A 592 -64.84 -41.42 -29.96
C LEU A 592 -66.27 -41.06 -30.35
N GLY A 593 -66.98 -42.03 -30.91
CA GLY A 593 -68.40 -41.90 -31.18
C GLY A 593 -68.89 -42.85 -32.26
N HIS A 594 -70.20 -42.95 -32.38
CA HIS A 594 -70.84 -43.79 -33.39
C HIS A 594 -70.42 -43.41 -34.82
N ARG A 595 -70.22 -42.10 -35.09
CA ARG A 595 -69.79 -41.59 -36.39
C ARG A 595 -68.37 -42.03 -36.77
N VAL A 596 -67.47 -42.23 -35.80
CA VAL A 596 -66.12 -42.78 -36.05
C VAL A 596 -66.21 -44.20 -36.61
N ASN A 597 -67.07 -45.03 -36.01
CA ASN A 597 -67.32 -46.38 -36.49
C ASN A 597 -67.94 -46.39 -37.89
N LEU A 598 -68.85 -45.46 -38.18
CA LEU A 598 -69.43 -45.31 -39.51
C LEU A 598 -68.37 -45.03 -40.57
N ALA A 599 -67.46 -44.06 -40.35
CA ALA A 599 -66.38 -43.75 -41.29
C ALA A 599 -65.49 -44.98 -41.57
N SER A 600 -65.11 -45.73 -40.52
CA SER A 600 -64.35 -46.98 -40.66
C SER A 600 -65.11 -48.04 -41.47
N ARG A 601 -66.42 -48.19 -41.28
CA ARG A 601 -67.25 -49.14 -42.04
C ARG A 601 -67.43 -48.72 -43.49
N LEU A 602 -67.57 -47.42 -43.76
CA LEU A 602 -67.61 -46.88 -45.13
C LEU A 602 -66.29 -47.14 -45.86
N CYS A 603 -65.15 -47.00 -45.17
CA CYS A 603 -63.85 -47.37 -45.73
C CYS A 603 -63.76 -48.87 -46.04
N SER A 604 -64.34 -49.73 -45.20
CA SER A 604 -64.36 -51.18 -45.44
C SER A 604 -65.14 -51.59 -46.69
N VAL A 605 -66.20 -50.84 -47.06
CA VAL A 605 -67.02 -51.12 -48.25
C VAL A 605 -66.54 -50.41 -49.51
N ALA A 606 -65.69 -49.39 -49.37
CA ALA A 606 -65.07 -48.70 -50.50
C ALA A 606 -64.20 -49.69 -51.31
N GLN A 607 -64.44 -49.76 -52.62
CA GLN A 607 -63.62 -50.53 -53.54
C GLN A 607 -62.26 -49.85 -53.77
N ALA A 608 -61.39 -50.55 -54.49
CA ALA A 608 -60.09 -50.02 -54.87
C ALA A 608 -60.22 -48.73 -55.70
N GLY A 609 -59.57 -47.66 -55.23
CA GLY A 609 -59.66 -46.34 -55.85
C GLY A 609 -60.98 -45.61 -55.62
N GLU A 610 -61.83 -46.09 -54.73
CA GLU A 610 -63.14 -45.51 -54.43
C GLU A 610 -63.11 -44.67 -53.14
N ILE A 611 -63.89 -43.59 -53.13
CA ILE A 611 -64.18 -42.79 -51.95
C ILE A 611 -65.68 -42.89 -51.66
N VAL A 612 -66.02 -43.34 -50.46
CA VAL A 612 -67.41 -43.50 -49.99
C VAL A 612 -67.62 -42.59 -48.78
N MET A 613 -68.70 -41.82 -48.78
CA MET A 613 -69.05 -40.92 -47.68
C MET A 613 -70.49 -41.09 -47.21
N ASP A 614 -70.80 -40.70 -45.97
CA ASP A 614 -72.17 -40.67 -45.47
C ASP A 614 -72.96 -39.45 -45.99
N GLU A 615 -74.27 -39.48 -45.77
CA GLU A 615 -75.17 -38.41 -46.20
C GLU A 615 -74.86 -37.07 -45.51
N GLU A 616 -74.38 -37.08 -44.26
CA GLU A 616 -73.99 -35.86 -43.53
C GLU A 616 -72.76 -35.21 -44.18
N THR A 617 -71.72 -35.99 -44.47
CA THR A 617 -70.54 -35.50 -45.21
C THR A 617 -70.93 -34.93 -46.57
N TYR A 618 -71.82 -35.61 -47.31
CA TYR A 618 -72.29 -35.11 -48.61
C TYR A 618 -73.02 -33.78 -48.46
N ASN A 619 -73.93 -33.65 -47.49
CA ASN A 619 -74.69 -32.42 -47.31
C ASN A 619 -73.80 -31.21 -46.97
N ASP A 620 -72.74 -31.44 -46.19
CA ASP A 620 -71.78 -30.40 -45.80
C ASP A 620 -70.77 -30.07 -46.91
N ALA A 621 -70.52 -31.01 -47.83
CA ALA A 621 -69.55 -30.84 -48.92
C ALA A 621 -70.19 -30.63 -50.31
N LYS A 622 -71.52 -30.76 -50.49
CA LYS A 622 -72.20 -30.80 -51.81
C LYS A 622 -71.93 -29.61 -52.73
N SER A 623 -71.58 -28.46 -52.16
CA SER A 623 -71.20 -27.26 -52.93
C SER A 623 -69.85 -27.39 -53.64
N PHE A 624 -69.04 -28.39 -53.27
CA PHE A 624 -67.66 -28.59 -53.68
C PHE A 624 -67.36 -30.01 -54.20
N VAL A 625 -68.38 -30.87 -54.32
CA VAL A 625 -68.18 -32.27 -54.73
C VAL A 625 -69.29 -32.78 -55.65
N GLN A 626 -68.91 -33.51 -56.69
CA GLN A 626 -69.81 -34.34 -57.48
C GLN A 626 -69.81 -35.77 -56.92
N ALA A 627 -70.99 -36.24 -56.50
CA ALA A 627 -71.17 -37.57 -55.93
C ALA A 627 -72.45 -38.25 -56.43
N GLN A 628 -72.47 -39.58 -56.41
CA GLN A 628 -73.61 -40.41 -56.81
C GLN A 628 -74.15 -41.18 -55.59
N PRO A 629 -75.48 -41.24 -55.39
CA PRO A 629 -76.05 -42.04 -54.32
C PRO A 629 -75.85 -43.53 -54.59
N MET A 630 -75.52 -44.29 -53.55
CA MET A 630 -75.38 -45.74 -53.59
C MET A 630 -76.65 -46.41 -53.01
N PRO A 631 -76.90 -47.70 -53.34
CA PRO A 631 -78.00 -48.44 -52.74
C PRO A 631 -77.90 -48.45 -51.20
N PRO A 632 -79.02 -48.33 -50.47
CA PRO A 632 -79.01 -48.43 -49.02
C PRO A 632 -78.36 -49.73 -48.58
N MET A 633 -77.46 -49.65 -47.59
CA MET A 633 -76.73 -50.81 -47.10
C MET A 633 -76.78 -50.91 -45.58
N GLN A 634 -76.83 -52.15 -45.11
CA GLN A 634 -76.75 -52.44 -43.69
C GLN A 634 -75.29 -52.78 -43.34
N LEU A 635 -74.67 -51.90 -42.56
CA LEU A 635 -73.27 -52.05 -42.16
C LEU A 635 -73.17 -52.80 -40.84
N LYS A 636 -72.16 -53.67 -40.73
CA LYS A 636 -71.95 -54.48 -39.52
C LYS A 636 -71.77 -53.59 -38.28
N GLY A 637 -72.68 -53.74 -37.31
CA GLY A 637 -72.67 -52.97 -36.06
C GLY A 637 -73.40 -51.62 -36.13
N ILE A 638 -74.09 -51.33 -37.23
CA ILE A 638 -74.96 -50.16 -37.39
C ILE A 638 -76.38 -50.66 -37.58
N SER A 639 -77.27 -50.33 -36.65
CA SER A 639 -78.64 -50.84 -36.63
C SER A 639 -79.50 -50.29 -37.77
N GLU A 640 -79.27 -49.03 -38.14
CA GLU A 640 -80.02 -48.32 -39.19
C GLU A 640 -79.39 -48.55 -40.58
N ALA A 641 -80.23 -48.53 -41.62
CA ALA A 641 -79.76 -48.55 -42.99
C ALA A 641 -79.05 -47.24 -43.32
N VAL A 642 -77.84 -47.32 -43.88
CA VAL A 642 -77.03 -46.16 -44.26
C VAL A 642 -77.25 -45.87 -45.74
N TYR A 643 -77.26 -44.58 -46.09
CA TYR A 643 -77.38 -44.08 -47.46
C TYR A 643 -76.04 -43.47 -47.92
N PRO A 644 -75.07 -44.29 -48.35
CA PRO A 644 -73.76 -43.80 -48.73
C PRO A 644 -73.77 -43.12 -50.10
N TRP A 645 -72.79 -42.24 -50.30
CA TRP A 645 -72.52 -41.55 -51.53
C TRP A 645 -71.11 -41.91 -52.03
N ARG A 646 -71.00 -42.20 -53.33
CA ARG A 646 -69.72 -42.39 -54.01
C ARG A 646 -69.25 -41.06 -54.58
N VAL A 647 -68.06 -40.61 -54.21
CA VAL A 647 -67.45 -39.40 -54.79
C VAL A 647 -66.93 -39.70 -56.19
N LEU A 648 -67.23 -38.82 -57.15
CA LEU A 648 -66.76 -38.92 -58.53
C LEU A 648 -65.59 -37.95 -58.80
N SER A 649 -65.75 -36.69 -58.39
CA SER A 649 -64.75 -35.63 -58.49
C SER A 649 -65.11 -34.48 -57.53
N ALA A 650 -64.13 -33.63 -57.18
CA ALA A 650 -64.38 -32.34 -56.52
C ALA A 650 -64.29 -31.20 -57.54
#